data_AF-A0ABC8K9M5-F1
#
_entry.id   AF-A0ABC8K9M5-F1
#
_cell.length_a   1.000
_cell.length_b   1.000
_cell.length_c   1.000
_cell.angle_alpha   90.00
_cell.angle_beta   90.00
_cell.angle_gamma   90.00
#
_symmetry.space_group_name_H-M   'P 1'
#
loop_
_entity.id
_entity.type
_entity.pdbx_description
1 polymer ?
#
loop_
_entity_poly.entity_id
_entity_poly.type
_entity_poly.pdbx_seq_one_letter_code
_entity_poly.pdbx_strand_id
1 'polypeptide(L)'
;MENITSQRGKGGDQVSSRSGNTLPGPVVAILEEVYKKHNLGPINDETRQRLSSVSEELASETLSKVLNSKHVKTTHDRFINFLLDQATNGSPQSPAARHRIRLREEIDSETPSPKCMKIESYGGSLHVPPEILALGELEFKKAFLLLSYIPGKSLAQVITADEIRQWKDLHMVAFEEVVWDRFGRLYCSQTDRRLSLEWDSGKTHYYQCHVALDGSYTLKGPLLEPTGTHLHKVLGDDNVLTVKFADVPKNSSTYSNDPYSAYKRIAKNGIMIGLRCYQFFVFKVGGKEEKKRDFSTNGVKCYFIRTDSTSSNNMGSPYIFSGKSIHEARMHFMHVNTLQTQAKYMARFSLILSKTKKLEVDMTEINFEEIDDIHCQGENGKDVHDKNGKLCIHSDGTGYISEDLARMCPVNIFKGKCLRSDTAQPLLIQSRMFYDGFAVKGTFLLNKKLPPRTVQVRPSMIKVCKDPDLPNSSTFDSLEVVTTSNPPKRAKLSRNLVALLSYGGVPDDFFLNILRNTLEESKTIFHNKRAALKAALNYGDMDDNNAAQMILAGIPLEEPHLKDHLSILMSTEKNDLKAGRLPVSESYYLMGTVDPTGELKKDEVCVVLESGQISGKVLVYRNPGLHFGDIHVLKATYVKAMEEYVGNSKYGVFFPQKGSRSLGDEIAGGDFDGDMYFISRNPELLDHFKPDEPWVSLTPPTQSNSAKKPSDLSQEELEEELFNMFLKTRFHASNVIGMAADSWLKMMDQFLTLGV
;
A
#
# COMPACT_ATOMS: atom_id res chain seq x y z
N MET A 1 -37.21 -50.23 2.32
CA MET A 1 -37.43 -51.68 2.15
C MET A 1 -36.69 -52.10 0.88
N GLU A 2 -35.84 -53.10 1.05
CA GLU A 2 -35.24 -54.01 0.05
C GLU A 2 -34.26 -53.49 -1.02
N ASN A 3 -32.99 -53.88 -0.79
CA ASN A 3 -31.98 -54.20 -1.79
C ASN A 3 -32.40 -55.38 -2.67
N ILE A 4 -31.83 -55.49 -3.89
CA ILE A 4 -31.18 -56.68 -4.52
C ILE A 4 -30.75 -56.24 -5.95
N THR A 5 -29.47 -55.95 -6.23
CA THR A 5 -28.39 -56.83 -6.74
C THR A 5 -28.66 -57.60 -8.04
N SER A 6 -27.87 -57.34 -9.11
CA SER A 6 -26.96 -58.30 -9.79
C SER A 6 -26.90 -58.23 -11.35
N GLN A 7 -25.66 -57.99 -11.84
CA GLN A 7 -24.96 -58.64 -12.98
C GLN A 7 -25.49 -58.49 -14.43
N ARG A 8 -24.78 -57.81 -15.35
CA ARG A 8 -23.57 -58.17 -16.16
C ARG A 8 -23.96 -58.59 -17.59
N GLY A 9 -23.40 -57.93 -18.62
CA GLY A 9 -23.37 -58.50 -19.98
C GLY A 9 -23.21 -57.55 -21.17
N LYS A 10 -21.97 -57.09 -21.42
CA LYS A 10 -21.25 -56.86 -22.70
C LYS A 10 -21.95 -56.34 -23.98
N GLY A 11 -21.26 -55.35 -24.57
CA GLY A 11 -21.05 -55.17 -26.03
C GLY A 11 -21.91 -54.05 -26.63
N GLY A 12 -21.42 -53.08 -27.39
CA GLY A 12 -20.12 -52.80 -27.98
C GLY A 12 -20.28 -51.56 -28.89
N ASP A 13 -19.15 -50.96 -29.27
CA ASP A 13 -18.96 -49.93 -30.28
C ASP A 13 -19.24 -48.47 -29.90
N GLN A 14 -18.17 -47.76 -29.52
CA GLN A 14 -17.83 -46.49 -30.16
C GLN A 14 -16.31 -46.33 -30.27
N VAL A 15 -15.86 -46.17 -31.51
CA VAL A 15 -14.49 -45.89 -31.93
C VAL A 15 -14.08 -44.50 -31.41
N SER A 16 -12.98 -44.45 -30.64
CA SER A 16 -12.28 -43.23 -30.27
C SER A 16 -10.80 -43.42 -30.56
N SER A 17 -10.31 -42.70 -31.57
CA SER A 17 -8.89 -42.56 -31.89
C SER A 17 -8.21 -41.65 -30.87
N ARG A 18 -7.43 -42.24 -29.94
CA ARG A 18 -6.35 -41.56 -29.20
C ARG A 18 -5.16 -42.51 -29.08
N SER A 19 -4.23 -42.42 -30.03
CA SER A 19 -2.91 -43.02 -29.94
C SER A 19 -1.94 -42.00 -29.34
N GLY A 20 -1.31 -42.34 -28.20
CA GLY A 20 -0.17 -41.61 -27.65
C GLY A 20 -0.30 -41.31 -26.16
N ASN A 21 -0.27 -42.34 -25.30
CA ASN A 21 -0.02 -42.22 -23.85
C ASN A 21 0.38 -43.58 -23.23
N THR A 22 1.10 -44.42 -23.98
CA THR A 22 1.52 -45.75 -23.51
C THR A 22 2.98 -45.70 -23.09
N LEU A 23 3.25 -45.80 -21.79
CA LEU A 23 4.61 -45.95 -21.27
C LEU A 23 5.15 -47.37 -21.63
N PRO A 24 6.46 -47.51 -21.92
CA PRO A 24 7.07 -48.83 -22.10
C PRO A 24 6.85 -49.73 -20.87
N GLY A 25 6.65 -51.03 -21.11
CA GLY A 25 6.36 -52.01 -20.05
C GLY A 25 7.35 -52.01 -18.87
N PRO A 26 8.67 -51.91 -19.09
CA PRO A 26 9.65 -51.83 -18.01
C PRO A 26 9.51 -50.57 -17.15
N VAL A 27 9.19 -49.42 -17.75
CA VAL A 27 8.96 -48.15 -17.04
C VAL A 27 7.72 -48.23 -16.17
N VAL A 28 6.65 -48.88 -16.65
CA VAL A 28 5.42 -49.11 -15.88
C VAL A 28 5.69 -49.99 -14.67
N ALA A 29 6.48 -51.05 -14.81
CA ALA A 29 6.81 -51.96 -13.72
C ALA A 29 7.56 -51.25 -12.57
N ILE A 30 8.56 -50.41 -12.89
CA ILE A 30 9.29 -49.64 -11.87
C ILE A 30 8.38 -48.60 -11.21
N LEU A 31 7.48 -47.97 -11.98
CA LEU A 31 6.52 -47.00 -11.46
C LEU A 31 5.55 -47.62 -10.44
N GLU A 32 5.09 -48.86 -10.68
CA GLU A 32 4.26 -49.60 -9.72
C GLU A 32 5.02 -49.92 -8.42
N GLU A 33 6.32 -50.23 -8.49
CA GLU A 33 7.16 -50.41 -7.30
C GLU A 33 7.34 -49.10 -6.52
N VAL A 34 7.48 -47.97 -7.20
CA VAL A 34 7.54 -46.64 -6.57
C VAL A 34 6.27 -46.35 -5.79
N TYR A 35 5.09 -46.63 -6.36
CA TYR A 35 3.80 -46.45 -5.67
C TYR A 35 3.68 -47.33 -4.43
N LYS A 36 4.10 -48.60 -4.53
CA LYS A 36 4.08 -49.55 -3.40
C LYS A 36 5.01 -49.12 -2.27
N LYS A 37 6.23 -48.66 -2.59
CA LYS A 37 7.24 -48.30 -1.59
C LYS A 37 6.91 -47.01 -0.85
N HIS A 38 6.37 -46.00 -1.55
CA HIS A 38 6.13 -44.67 -0.97
C HIS A 38 4.66 -44.41 -0.57
N ASN A 39 3.77 -45.41 -0.74
CA ASN A 39 2.37 -45.44 -0.27
C ASN A 39 1.51 -44.23 -0.69
N LEU A 40 1.56 -43.86 -1.99
CA LEU A 40 0.89 -42.69 -2.57
C LEU A 40 0.29 -42.99 -3.96
N GLY A 41 -0.64 -42.15 -4.43
CA GLY A 41 -1.43 -42.32 -5.67
C GLY A 41 -0.66 -42.10 -6.99
N PRO A 42 -1.33 -42.36 -8.15
CA PRO A 42 -0.70 -42.32 -9.47
C PRO A 42 -0.19 -40.92 -9.86
N ILE A 43 0.85 -40.87 -10.71
CA ILE A 43 1.37 -39.63 -11.29
C ILE A 43 0.34 -39.00 -12.23
N ASN A 44 0.40 -37.69 -12.41
CA ASN A 44 -0.47 -36.97 -13.32
C ASN A 44 -0.11 -37.24 -14.81
N ASP A 45 -1.03 -36.90 -15.71
CA ASP A 45 -0.87 -37.14 -17.14
C ASP A 45 0.31 -36.39 -17.74
N GLU A 46 0.66 -35.22 -17.19
CA GLU A 46 1.77 -34.39 -17.66
C GLU A 46 3.14 -35.04 -17.37
N THR A 47 3.35 -35.54 -16.16
CA THR A 47 4.56 -36.30 -15.79
C THR A 47 4.62 -37.62 -16.54
N ARG A 48 3.47 -38.26 -16.78
CA ARG A 48 3.39 -39.47 -17.61
C ARG A 48 3.82 -39.20 -19.05
N GLN A 49 3.37 -38.09 -19.62
CA GLN A 49 3.75 -37.67 -20.96
C GLN A 49 5.24 -37.33 -21.04
N ARG A 50 5.81 -36.66 -20.04
CA ARG A 50 7.26 -36.39 -19.99
C ARG A 50 8.09 -37.67 -19.92
N LEU A 51 7.70 -38.66 -19.10
CA LEU A 51 8.35 -39.97 -19.07
C LEU A 51 8.26 -40.73 -20.41
N SER A 52 7.16 -40.56 -21.15
CA SER A 52 7.02 -41.15 -22.49
C SER A 52 7.83 -40.42 -23.58
N SER A 53 8.24 -39.18 -23.31
CA SER A 53 8.97 -38.33 -24.26
C SER A 53 10.51 -38.45 -24.18
N VAL A 54 11.03 -39.17 -23.18
CA VAL A 54 12.47 -39.45 -23.00
C VAL A 54 12.78 -40.91 -23.36
N SER A 55 14.07 -41.25 -23.52
CA SER A 55 14.45 -42.66 -23.79
C SER A 55 14.02 -43.57 -22.64
N GLU A 56 13.66 -44.82 -22.97
CA GLU A 56 13.24 -45.83 -21.99
C GLU A 56 14.28 -46.05 -20.89
N GLU A 57 15.56 -46.01 -21.26
CA GLU A 57 16.70 -46.12 -20.34
C GLU A 57 16.75 -44.94 -19.36
N LEU A 58 16.57 -43.71 -19.85
CA LEU A 58 16.58 -42.51 -19.01
C LEU A 58 15.35 -42.45 -18.09
N ALA A 59 14.19 -42.84 -18.59
CA ALA A 59 12.97 -42.96 -17.78
C ALA A 59 13.16 -44.00 -16.66
N SER A 60 13.69 -45.17 -16.99
CA SER A 60 13.93 -46.25 -16.03
C SER A 60 14.98 -45.88 -14.99
N GLU A 61 16.07 -45.22 -15.38
CA GLU A 61 17.11 -44.73 -14.46
C GLU A 61 16.56 -43.67 -13.50
N THR A 62 15.76 -42.73 -14.03
CA THR A 62 15.12 -41.68 -13.24
C THR A 62 14.17 -42.27 -12.21
N LEU A 63 13.30 -43.21 -12.62
CA LEU A 63 12.38 -43.88 -11.69
C LEU A 63 13.10 -44.76 -10.67
N SER A 64 14.22 -45.39 -11.05
CA SER A 64 15.06 -46.16 -10.13
C SER A 64 15.70 -45.27 -9.06
N LYS A 65 16.11 -44.04 -9.40
CA LYS A 65 16.58 -43.03 -8.42
C LYS A 65 15.47 -42.62 -7.46
N VAL A 66 14.24 -42.48 -7.94
CA VAL A 66 13.06 -42.20 -7.10
C VAL A 66 12.74 -43.37 -6.17
N LEU A 67 12.77 -44.61 -6.70
CA LEU A 67 12.54 -45.83 -5.92
C LEU A 67 13.58 -45.97 -4.80
N ASN A 68 14.85 -45.65 -5.06
CA ASN A 68 15.93 -45.79 -4.08
C ASN A 68 16.09 -44.61 -3.11
N SER A 69 15.31 -43.53 -3.26
CA SER A 69 15.34 -42.40 -2.33
C SER A 69 14.76 -42.77 -0.96
N LYS A 70 15.44 -42.36 0.12
CA LYS A 70 15.01 -42.64 1.50
C LYS A 70 13.80 -41.80 1.93
N HIS A 71 13.62 -40.59 1.39
CA HIS A 71 12.51 -39.66 1.69
C HIS A 71 12.14 -38.82 0.45
N VAL A 72 10.85 -38.80 0.07
CA VAL A 72 10.32 -37.88 -0.95
C VAL A 72 9.57 -36.75 -0.24
N LYS A 73 10.15 -35.55 -0.16
CA LYS A 73 9.58 -34.39 0.59
C LYS A 73 8.47 -33.63 -0.17
N THR A 74 8.11 -34.04 -1.40
CA THR A 74 7.12 -33.39 -2.29
C THR A 74 6.28 -34.44 -3.04
N THR A 75 5.31 -34.05 -3.87
CA THR A 75 4.61 -34.97 -4.80
C THR A 75 5.62 -35.63 -5.76
N HIS A 76 5.37 -36.90 -6.15
CA HIS A 76 6.24 -37.67 -7.06
C HIS A 76 6.41 -36.96 -8.40
N ASP A 77 5.38 -36.27 -8.90
CA ASP A 77 5.42 -35.51 -10.16
C ASP A 77 6.54 -34.48 -10.15
N ARG A 78 6.66 -33.72 -9.05
CA ARG A 78 7.67 -32.66 -8.92
C ARG A 78 9.07 -33.24 -8.81
N PHE A 79 9.22 -34.37 -8.13
CA PHE A 79 10.51 -35.02 -7.92
C PHE A 79 11.01 -35.74 -9.17
N ILE A 80 10.12 -36.43 -9.89
CA ILE A 80 10.41 -37.06 -11.19
C ILE A 80 10.79 -35.99 -12.22
N ASN A 81 10.01 -34.91 -12.32
CA ASN A 81 10.30 -33.82 -13.26
C ASN A 81 11.64 -33.14 -12.94
N PHE A 82 11.95 -32.93 -11.67
CA PHE A 82 13.24 -32.38 -11.25
C PHE A 82 14.43 -33.26 -11.67
N LEU A 83 14.32 -34.58 -11.49
CA LEU A 83 15.39 -35.51 -11.89
C LEU A 83 15.54 -35.60 -13.41
N LEU A 84 14.43 -35.56 -14.16
CA LEU A 84 14.45 -35.48 -15.62
C LEU A 84 15.14 -34.18 -16.08
N ASP A 85 14.78 -33.04 -15.50
CA ASP A 85 15.36 -31.74 -15.85
C ASP A 85 16.87 -31.67 -15.53
N GLN A 86 17.35 -32.40 -14.50
CA GLN A 86 18.79 -32.53 -14.21
C GLN A 86 19.52 -33.43 -15.21
N ALA A 87 18.87 -34.49 -15.69
CA ALA A 87 19.50 -35.43 -16.60
C ALA A 87 19.52 -34.93 -18.06
N THR A 88 18.56 -34.08 -18.44
CA THR A 88 18.53 -33.43 -19.77
C THR A 88 19.43 -32.20 -19.86
N ASN A 89 19.75 -31.56 -18.72
CA ASN A 89 20.62 -30.39 -18.65
C ASN A 89 21.97 -30.78 -18.01
N GLY A 90 22.86 -31.40 -18.80
CA GLY A 90 24.16 -31.87 -18.34
C GLY A 90 25.03 -30.78 -17.68
N SER A 91 25.72 -31.14 -16.60
CA SER A 91 26.70 -30.32 -15.86
C SER A 91 28.12 -30.42 -16.48
N PRO A 92 29.03 -29.44 -16.29
CA PRO A 92 30.21 -29.23 -17.14
C PRO A 92 31.48 -29.96 -16.67
N GLN A 93 32.31 -30.41 -17.63
CA GLN A 93 33.70 -30.81 -17.43
C GLN A 93 34.64 -30.07 -18.41
N SER A 94 35.75 -29.55 -17.90
CA SER A 94 36.90 -28.95 -18.62
C SER A 94 38.09 -29.93 -18.65
N PRO A 95 39.23 -29.63 -19.33
CA PRO A 95 39.41 -29.21 -20.72
C PRO A 95 40.44 -30.12 -21.45
N ALA A 96 40.26 -30.38 -22.75
CA ALA A 96 41.35 -30.90 -23.58
C ALA A 96 41.28 -30.32 -24.98
N ALA A 97 42.38 -29.67 -25.36
CA ALA A 97 42.58 -29.00 -26.64
C ALA A 97 42.40 -29.95 -27.83
N ARG A 98 41.68 -29.48 -28.85
CA ARG A 98 41.88 -29.86 -30.26
C ARG A 98 41.30 -28.78 -31.17
N HIS A 99 42.20 -28.04 -31.79
CA HIS A 99 41.91 -27.22 -32.97
C HIS A 99 41.27 -28.09 -34.06
N ARG A 100 40.13 -27.65 -34.61
CA ARG A 100 39.81 -27.88 -36.02
C ARG A 100 38.87 -26.80 -36.55
N ILE A 101 39.37 -26.17 -37.59
CA ILE A 101 38.76 -25.18 -38.48
C ILE A 101 37.51 -25.76 -39.14
N ARG A 102 36.40 -25.01 -39.17
CA ARG A 102 35.31 -25.07 -40.17
C ARG A 102 34.63 -23.69 -40.19
N LEU A 103 34.89 -22.87 -41.21
CA LEU A 103 34.08 -22.73 -42.44
C LEU A 103 32.61 -22.41 -42.13
N ARG A 104 32.27 -21.14 -42.39
CA ARG A 104 30.93 -20.57 -42.51
C ARG A 104 30.05 -21.43 -43.42
N GLU A 105 28.85 -21.75 -42.94
CA GLU A 105 27.64 -21.81 -43.75
C GLU A 105 26.50 -21.26 -42.89
N GLU A 106 25.90 -20.17 -43.37
CA GLU A 106 24.72 -19.51 -42.83
C GLU A 106 23.48 -20.33 -43.16
N ILE A 107 22.66 -20.70 -42.17
CA ILE A 107 21.19 -20.80 -42.31
C ILE A 107 20.56 -20.37 -40.99
N ASP A 108 19.78 -19.29 -41.08
CA ASP A 108 18.94 -18.67 -40.06
C ASP A 108 17.86 -19.62 -39.48
N SER A 109 17.70 -19.60 -38.15
CA SER A 109 16.38 -19.62 -37.50
C SER A 109 16.49 -19.36 -35.99
N GLU A 110 16.63 -18.09 -35.59
CA GLU A 110 16.27 -17.67 -34.23
C GLU A 110 14.87 -17.06 -34.24
N THR A 111 13.96 -17.69 -33.49
CA THR A 111 12.62 -17.19 -33.18
C THR A 111 12.75 -15.89 -32.37
N PRO A 112 12.27 -14.73 -32.85
CA PRO A 112 12.50 -13.47 -32.16
C PRO A 112 11.54 -13.27 -30.99
N SER A 113 12.10 -13.06 -29.80
CA SER A 113 11.41 -12.49 -28.64
C SER A 113 10.80 -11.12 -28.99
N PRO A 114 9.58 -10.76 -28.51
CA PRO A 114 8.93 -9.51 -28.89
C PRO A 114 9.74 -8.30 -28.43
N LYS A 115 10.30 -7.57 -29.40
CA LYS A 115 11.02 -6.31 -29.19
C LYS A 115 10.05 -5.29 -28.63
N CYS A 116 10.39 -4.69 -27.49
CA CYS A 116 9.61 -3.70 -26.76
C CYS A 116 10.05 -2.26 -27.15
N MET A 117 9.32 -1.22 -26.72
CA MET A 117 9.61 0.18 -27.10
C MET A 117 11.03 0.57 -26.65
N LYS A 118 11.86 1.05 -27.59
CA LYS A 118 13.24 1.48 -27.33
C LYS A 118 13.29 2.95 -26.94
N ILE A 119 14.37 3.36 -26.26
CA ILE A 119 14.66 4.75 -25.91
C ILE A 119 14.76 5.56 -27.22
N GLU A 120 13.76 6.38 -27.52
CA GLU A 120 13.80 7.33 -28.63
C GLU A 120 14.45 8.63 -28.14
N SER A 121 15.66 8.90 -28.62
CA SER A 121 16.40 10.13 -28.40
C SER A 121 16.13 11.07 -29.57
N TYR A 122 15.20 12.01 -29.42
CA TYR A 122 15.00 13.09 -30.39
C TYR A 122 15.85 14.32 -30.02
N GLY A 123 17.16 14.12 -29.87
CA GLY A 123 18.11 15.21 -29.69
C GLY A 123 18.45 15.85 -31.04
N GLY A 124 17.86 17.01 -31.33
CA GLY A 124 18.32 17.97 -32.35
C GLY A 124 17.99 17.68 -33.82
N SER A 125 16.75 17.99 -34.26
CA SER A 125 16.32 18.24 -35.67
C SER A 125 16.34 17.02 -36.65
N LEU A 126 15.35 16.64 -37.48
CA LEU A 126 14.09 17.25 -37.94
C LEU A 126 13.15 16.18 -38.61
N HIS A 127 12.52 15.26 -37.88
CA HIS A 127 11.23 14.67 -38.30
C HIS A 127 10.60 13.89 -37.13
N VAL A 128 9.67 14.51 -36.42
CA VAL A 128 8.77 13.74 -35.53
C VAL A 128 7.87 12.89 -36.43
N PRO A 129 7.71 11.58 -36.19
CA PRO A 129 6.80 10.76 -36.99
C PRO A 129 5.39 11.36 -37.02
N PRO A 130 4.70 11.39 -38.19
CA PRO A 130 3.35 11.94 -38.30
C PRO A 130 2.37 11.32 -37.30
N GLU A 131 2.54 10.04 -36.96
CA GLU A 131 1.72 9.31 -36.00
C GLU A 131 1.92 9.83 -34.58
N ILE A 132 3.15 10.18 -34.21
CA ILE A 132 3.46 10.76 -32.88
C ILE A 132 2.91 12.19 -32.79
N LEU A 133 2.94 12.94 -33.89
CA LEU A 133 2.27 14.25 -33.97
C LEU A 133 0.75 14.12 -33.80
N ALA A 134 0.13 13.20 -34.56
CA ALA A 134 -1.31 12.93 -34.46
C ALA A 134 -1.70 12.43 -33.05
N LEU A 135 -0.86 11.61 -32.42
CA LEU A 135 -1.05 11.18 -31.03
C LEU A 135 -1.04 12.38 -30.06
N GLY A 136 -0.18 13.37 -30.31
CA GLY A 136 -0.11 14.62 -29.55
C GLY A 136 -1.30 15.56 -29.74
N GLU A 137 -2.15 15.33 -30.74
CA GLU A 137 -3.41 16.06 -30.96
C GLU A 137 -4.57 15.49 -30.12
N LEU A 138 -4.43 14.28 -29.57
CA LEU A 138 -5.42 13.66 -28.69
C LEU A 138 -5.33 14.19 -27.26
N GLU A 139 -6.44 14.09 -26.51
CA GLU A 139 -6.38 14.15 -25.05
C GLU A 139 -5.40 13.09 -24.53
N PHE A 140 -4.60 13.44 -23.51
CA PHE A 140 -3.55 12.53 -23.03
C PHE A 140 -4.09 11.17 -22.56
N LYS A 141 -5.29 11.13 -21.95
CA LYS A 141 -5.94 9.86 -21.56
C LYS A 141 -6.22 8.94 -22.74
N LYS A 142 -6.62 9.50 -23.90
CA LYS A 142 -6.87 8.77 -25.15
C LYS A 142 -5.55 8.27 -25.75
N ALA A 143 -4.56 9.16 -25.86
CA ALA A 143 -3.22 8.82 -26.34
C ALA A 143 -2.58 7.68 -25.52
N PHE A 144 -2.65 7.78 -24.19
CA PHE A 144 -2.10 6.78 -23.29
C PHE A 144 -2.82 5.44 -23.40
N LEU A 145 -4.16 5.45 -23.47
CA LEU A 145 -4.95 4.23 -23.64
C LEU A 145 -4.56 3.50 -24.93
N LEU A 146 -4.46 4.24 -26.05
CA LEU A 146 -4.03 3.67 -27.34
C LEU A 146 -2.68 2.98 -27.21
N LEU A 147 -1.68 3.68 -26.66
CA LEU A 147 -0.34 3.11 -26.43
C LEU A 147 -0.35 1.89 -25.49
N SER A 148 -1.28 1.85 -24.52
CA SER A 148 -1.43 0.71 -23.61
C SER A 148 -1.98 -0.55 -24.30
N TYR A 149 -2.73 -0.40 -25.40
CA TYR A 149 -3.31 -1.51 -26.17
C TYR A 149 -2.40 -2.02 -27.30
N ILE A 150 -1.20 -1.44 -27.46
CA ILE A 150 -0.19 -1.90 -28.42
C ILE A 150 1.14 -2.23 -27.72
N PRO A 151 1.14 -3.07 -26.66
CA PRO A 151 2.32 -3.30 -25.83
C PRO A 151 3.51 -3.77 -26.67
N GLY A 152 4.63 -3.04 -26.57
CA GLY A 152 5.88 -3.33 -27.27
C GLY A 152 5.85 -3.10 -28.79
N LYS A 153 4.77 -2.60 -29.38
CA LYS A 153 4.72 -2.26 -30.81
C LYS A 153 5.09 -0.80 -31.03
N SER A 154 5.73 -0.51 -32.18
CA SER A 154 5.91 0.87 -32.62
C SER A 154 4.59 1.38 -33.20
N LEU A 155 4.21 2.62 -32.84
CA LEU A 155 2.96 3.24 -33.29
C LEU A 155 2.84 3.26 -34.83
N ALA A 156 3.91 3.65 -35.52
CA ALA A 156 3.97 3.71 -36.98
C ALA A 156 3.85 2.35 -37.68
N GLN A 157 3.99 1.23 -36.95
CA GLN A 157 3.82 -0.12 -37.52
C GLN A 157 2.37 -0.59 -37.50
N VAL A 158 1.50 0.05 -36.73
CA VAL A 158 0.16 -0.48 -36.41
C VAL A 158 -0.98 0.47 -36.76
N ILE A 159 -0.70 1.78 -36.91
CA ILE A 159 -1.71 2.79 -37.23
C ILE A 159 -1.10 3.95 -38.02
N THR A 160 -1.90 4.57 -38.89
CA THR A 160 -1.53 5.79 -39.61
C THR A 160 -1.94 7.05 -38.84
N ALA A 161 -1.29 8.19 -39.14
CA ALA A 161 -1.63 9.47 -38.53
C ALA A 161 -3.08 9.90 -38.79
N ASP A 162 -3.63 9.60 -39.96
CA ASP A 162 -5.00 9.97 -40.32
C ASP A 162 -6.04 9.12 -39.58
N GLU A 163 -5.79 7.83 -39.38
CA GLU A 163 -6.63 6.98 -38.53
C GLU A 163 -6.69 7.50 -37.08
N ILE A 164 -5.56 7.94 -36.52
CA ILE A 164 -5.53 8.56 -35.18
C ILE A 164 -6.43 9.80 -35.12
N ARG A 165 -6.34 10.68 -36.14
CA ARG A 165 -7.13 11.92 -36.20
C ARG A 165 -8.62 11.67 -36.35
N GLN A 166 -9.02 10.62 -37.06
CA GLN A 166 -10.43 10.23 -37.20
C GLN A 166 -11.09 9.89 -35.86
N TRP A 167 -10.32 9.44 -34.86
CA TRP A 167 -10.86 9.06 -33.54
C TRP A 167 -10.79 10.19 -32.51
N LYS A 168 -10.19 11.33 -32.87
CA LYS A 168 -9.91 12.43 -31.93
C LYS A 168 -11.15 12.91 -31.17
N ASP A 169 -12.24 13.08 -31.90
CA ASP A 169 -13.49 13.66 -31.39
C ASP A 169 -14.44 12.61 -30.77
N LEU A 170 -14.05 11.33 -30.75
CA LEU A 170 -14.84 10.30 -30.08
C LEU A 170 -14.85 10.53 -28.56
N HIS A 171 -16.01 10.33 -27.94
CA HIS A 171 -16.10 10.23 -26.49
C HIS A 171 -15.32 9.02 -25.97
N MET A 172 -14.83 9.09 -24.74
CA MET A 172 -13.86 8.11 -24.20
C MET A 172 -14.36 6.65 -24.25
N VAL A 173 -15.66 6.40 -24.04
CA VAL A 173 -16.25 5.06 -24.14
C VAL A 173 -16.17 4.51 -25.56
N ALA A 174 -16.61 5.30 -26.55
CA ALA A 174 -16.55 4.92 -27.97
C ALA A 174 -15.10 4.82 -28.46
N PHE A 175 -14.23 5.73 -27.98
CA PHE A 175 -12.80 5.68 -28.27
C PHE A 175 -12.17 4.38 -27.75
N GLU A 176 -12.44 3.98 -26.50
CA GLU A 176 -11.94 2.71 -25.95
C GLU A 176 -12.40 1.52 -26.76
N GLU A 177 -13.67 1.49 -27.16
CA GLU A 177 -14.25 0.39 -27.93
C GLU A 177 -13.56 0.23 -29.28
N VAL A 178 -13.38 1.34 -30.02
CA VAL A 178 -12.69 1.35 -31.33
C VAL A 178 -11.24 0.91 -31.19
N VAL A 179 -10.50 1.43 -30.19
CA VAL A 179 -9.10 1.08 -29.95
C VAL A 179 -8.98 -0.38 -29.48
N TRP A 180 -9.92 -0.87 -28.66
CA TRP A 180 -9.96 -2.26 -28.21
C TRP A 180 -10.18 -3.22 -29.38
N ASP A 181 -11.17 -2.93 -30.23
CA ASP A 181 -11.47 -3.77 -31.38
C ASP A 181 -10.33 -3.76 -32.40
N ARG A 182 -9.67 -2.60 -32.59
CA ARG A 182 -8.54 -2.48 -33.52
C ARG A 182 -7.25 -3.12 -33.00
N PHE A 183 -6.92 -2.96 -31.71
CA PHE A 183 -5.63 -3.36 -31.15
C PHE A 183 -5.75 -4.31 -29.97
N GLY A 184 -6.63 -4.00 -29.01
CA GLY A 184 -6.76 -4.75 -27.77
C GLY A 184 -7.04 -6.24 -27.99
N ARG A 185 -7.91 -6.59 -28.94
CA ARG A 185 -8.19 -7.99 -29.31
C ARG A 185 -6.98 -8.73 -29.90
N LEU A 186 -6.04 -8.02 -30.51
CA LEU A 186 -4.88 -8.58 -31.19
C LEU A 186 -3.67 -8.72 -30.27
N TYR A 187 -3.47 -7.75 -29.38
CA TYR A 187 -2.23 -7.60 -28.63
C TYR A 187 -2.39 -7.68 -27.11
N CYS A 188 -3.62 -7.66 -26.58
CA CYS A 188 -3.88 -7.64 -25.14
C CYS A 188 -4.76 -8.82 -24.69
N SER A 189 -4.65 -9.19 -23.41
CA SER A 189 -5.57 -10.14 -22.79
C SER A 189 -6.89 -9.46 -22.43
N GLN A 190 -7.99 -10.21 -22.35
CA GLN A 190 -9.28 -9.67 -21.90
C GLN A 190 -9.19 -9.01 -20.51
N THR A 191 -8.30 -9.50 -19.65
CA THR A 191 -8.04 -8.94 -18.31
C THR A 191 -7.29 -7.61 -18.32
N ASP A 192 -6.68 -7.26 -19.45
CA ASP A 192 -6.02 -5.96 -19.64
C ASP A 192 -6.96 -4.88 -20.15
N ARG A 193 -8.14 -5.25 -20.67
CA ARG A 193 -9.16 -4.29 -21.12
C ARG A 193 -9.52 -3.33 -20.01
N ARG A 194 -9.52 -2.04 -20.32
CA ARG A 194 -9.87 -0.95 -19.43
C ARG A 194 -11.18 -0.34 -19.90
N LEU A 195 -12.28 -1.06 -19.72
CA LEU A 195 -13.62 -0.49 -19.91
C LEU A 195 -14.05 0.18 -18.60
N SER A 196 -14.41 1.46 -18.66
CA SER A 196 -15.05 2.19 -17.57
C SER A 196 -16.20 3.02 -18.13
N LEU A 197 -17.31 3.08 -17.39
CA LEU A 197 -18.40 4.01 -17.68
C LEU A 197 -18.22 5.35 -16.96
N GLU A 198 -17.17 5.48 -16.14
CA GLU A 198 -16.93 6.60 -15.23
C GLU A 198 -15.74 7.48 -15.67
N TRP A 199 -15.40 7.51 -16.96
CA TRP A 199 -14.25 8.27 -17.46
C TRP A 199 -14.28 9.76 -17.13
N ASP A 200 -15.47 10.33 -16.94
CA ASP A 200 -15.68 11.75 -16.67
C ASP A 200 -16.20 11.99 -15.23
N SER A 201 -16.05 11.02 -14.32
CA SER A 201 -16.56 11.12 -12.95
C SER A 201 -15.72 12.02 -12.02
N GLY A 202 -14.77 12.79 -12.57
CA GLY A 202 -13.81 13.61 -11.80
C GLY A 202 -12.81 12.81 -10.95
N LYS A 203 -12.73 11.49 -11.15
CA LYS A 203 -11.74 10.62 -10.48
C LYS A 203 -10.34 10.88 -11.05
N THR A 204 -9.32 10.64 -10.23
CA THR A 204 -7.92 10.83 -10.62
C THR A 204 -7.48 9.70 -11.55
N HIS A 205 -6.92 10.06 -12.70
CA HIS A 205 -6.33 9.13 -13.66
C HIS A 205 -4.88 8.84 -13.28
N TYR A 206 -4.58 7.58 -13.03
CA TYR A 206 -3.22 7.09 -12.81
C TYR A 206 -2.69 6.40 -14.06
N TYR A 207 -1.51 6.84 -14.48
CA TYR A 207 -0.78 6.31 -15.62
C TYR A 207 0.39 5.46 -15.13
N GLN A 208 0.49 4.20 -15.58
CA GLN A 208 1.56 3.29 -15.16
C GLN A 208 2.47 2.92 -16.35
N CYS A 209 3.78 3.01 -16.12
CA CYS A 209 4.81 2.53 -17.03
C CYS A 209 5.56 1.37 -16.38
N HIS A 210 5.67 0.25 -17.09
CA HIS A 210 6.36 -0.95 -16.65
C HIS A 210 7.66 -1.10 -17.43
N VAL A 211 8.79 -0.98 -16.75
CA VAL A 211 10.14 -1.02 -17.32
C VAL A 211 10.72 -2.42 -17.17
N ALA A 212 11.13 -3.01 -18.28
CA ALA A 212 11.82 -4.30 -18.36
C ALA A 212 13.34 -4.14 -18.13
N LEU A 213 14.03 -5.27 -17.91
CA LEU A 213 15.46 -5.31 -17.55
C LEU A 213 16.39 -4.67 -18.59
N ASP A 214 16.02 -4.73 -19.87
CA ASP A 214 16.77 -4.10 -20.97
C ASP A 214 16.53 -2.58 -21.08
N GLY A 215 15.61 -2.05 -20.27
CA GLY A 215 15.19 -0.65 -20.27
C GLY A 215 14.07 -0.33 -21.26
N SER A 216 13.53 -1.34 -21.95
CA SER A 216 12.29 -1.18 -22.70
C SER A 216 11.09 -1.08 -21.75
N TYR A 217 9.95 -0.56 -22.23
CA TYR A 217 8.78 -0.41 -21.36
C TYR A 217 7.43 -0.58 -22.06
N THR A 218 6.42 -0.96 -21.27
CA THR A 218 5.01 -1.07 -21.67
C THR A 218 4.15 -0.20 -20.77
N LEU A 219 3.01 0.28 -21.28
CA LEU A 219 2.09 1.13 -20.54
C LEU A 219 0.88 0.34 -20.01
N LYS A 220 0.37 0.75 -18.85
CA LYS A 220 -0.83 0.19 -18.24
C LYS A 220 -1.69 1.30 -17.65
N GLY A 221 -2.98 1.30 -17.99
CA GLY A 221 -3.93 2.36 -17.63
C GLY A 221 -4.44 3.10 -18.86
N PRO A 222 -5.14 4.23 -18.71
CA PRO A 222 -5.42 4.93 -17.45
C PRO A 222 -6.18 4.10 -16.41
N LEU A 223 -5.82 4.25 -15.13
CA LEU A 223 -6.50 3.63 -14.00
C LEU A 223 -7.21 4.71 -13.18
N LEU A 224 -8.50 4.52 -12.91
CA LEU A 224 -9.27 5.48 -12.11
C LEU A 224 -9.11 5.18 -10.62
N GLU A 225 -8.68 6.18 -9.87
CA GLU A 225 -8.64 6.15 -8.41
C GLU A 225 -9.56 7.23 -7.84
N PRO A 226 -10.29 6.93 -6.76
CA PRO A 226 -11.24 7.86 -6.14
C PRO A 226 -10.58 9.08 -5.50
N THR A 227 -9.30 9.00 -5.13
CA THR A 227 -8.57 10.10 -4.48
C THR A 227 -7.17 10.24 -5.07
N GLY A 228 -6.86 11.44 -5.53
CA GLY A 228 -5.53 11.84 -5.95
C GLY A 228 -4.63 12.27 -4.80
N THR A 229 -3.35 12.44 -5.10
CA THR A 229 -2.36 13.01 -4.17
C THR A 229 -2.19 14.51 -4.42
N HIS A 230 -1.54 15.22 -3.49
CA HIS A 230 -1.17 16.62 -3.71
C HIS A 230 -0.38 16.82 -5.02
N LEU A 231 0.55 15.92 -5.32
CA LEU A 231 1.27 15.90 -6.61
C LEU A 231 0.34 15.91 -7.84
N HIS A 232 -0.70 15.07 -7.85
CA HIS A 232 -1.63 15.00 -8.98
C HIS A 232 -2.53 16.24 -9.07
N LYS A 233 -2.97 16.78 -7.92
CA LYS A 233 -3.82 17.97 -7.85
C LYS A 233 -3.12 19.23 -8.36
N VAL A 234 -1.82 19.35 -8.07
CA VAL A 234 -1.01 20.50 -8.50
C VAL A 234 -0.60 20.38 -9.95
N LEU A 235 -0.08 19.22 -10.36
CA LEU A 235 0.49 19.07 -11.70
C LEU A 235 -0.54 18.69 -12.77
N GLY A 236 -1.70 18.17 -12.37
CA GLY A 236 -2.63 17.49 -13.27
C GLY A 236 -2.21 16.03 -13.49
N ASP A 237 -3.21 15.17 -13.63
CA ASP A 237 -3.04 13.71 -13.76
C ASP A 237 -2.09 13.33 -14.90
N ASP A 238 -2.18 14.04 -16.02
CA ASP A 238 -1.43 13.79 -17.25
C ASP A 238 0.06 14.13 -17.15
N ASN A 239 0.48 14.79 -16.07
CA ASN A 239 1.87 15.17 -15.81
C ASN A 239 2.54 14.28 -14.75
N VAL A 240 1.87 13.21 -14.29
CA VAL A 240 2.39 12.27 -13.30
C VAL A 240 2.35 10.83 -13.85
N LEU A 241 3.50 10.15 -13.79
CA LEU A 241 3.67 8.78 -14.27
C LEU A 241 4.17 7.89 -13.13
N THR A 242 3.46 6.81 -12.84
CA THR A 242 3.95 5.78 -11.90
C THR A 242 4.79 4.76 -12.65
N VAL A 243 6.05 4.57 -12.23
CA VAL A 243 7.00 3.67 -12.91
C VAL A 243 7.25 2.42 -12.07
N LYS A 244 7.08 1.25 -12.67
CA LYS A 244 7.33 -0.06 -12.08
C LYS A 244 8.49 -0.72 -12.81
N PHE A 245 9.58 -0.98 -12.09
CA PHE A 245 10.74 -1.68 -12.63
C PHE A 245 10.63 -3.18 -12.38
N ALA A 246 10.95 -3.98 -13.40
CA ALA A 246 10.95 -5.44 -13.34
C ALA A 246 11.96 -5.98 -12.31
N ASP A 247 11.66 -7.14 -11.75
CA ASP A 247 12.56 -7.81 -10.82
C ASP A 247 13.83 -8.31 -11.52
N VAL A 248 14.97 -8.12 -10.87
CA VAL A 248 16.26 -8.63 -11.33
C VAL A 248 16.45 -10.05 -10.79
N PRO A 249 16.66 -11.07 -11.65
CA PRO A 249 16.93 -12.44 -11.20
C PRO A 249 18.17 -12.51 -10.31
N LYS A 250 18.08 -13.22 -9.18
CA LYS A 250 19.20 -13.34 -8.21
C LYS A 250 20.44 -14.08 -8.77
N ASN A 251 20.31 -14.77 -9.91
CA ASN A 251 21.33 -15.67 -10.47
C ASN A 251 21.82 -15.29 -11.88
N SER A 252 21.55 -14.09 -12.41
CA SER A 252 22.05 -13.70 -13.73
C SER A 252 23.51 -13.23 -13.65
N SER A 253 24.45 -14.16 -13.79
CA SER A 253 25.88 -13.91 -13.95
C SER A 253 26.25 -13.57 -15.40
N THR A 254 25.43 -12.80 -16.11
CA THR A 254 25.67 -12.42 -17.51
C THR A 254 26.02 -10.94 -17.61
N TYR A 255 27.33 -10.68 -17.61
CA TYR A 255 28.05 -9.57 -18.25
C TYR A 255 27.38 -8.18 -18.27
N SER A 256 27.22 -7.58 -17.09
CA SER A 256 27.20 -6.12 -16.88
C SER A 256 27.67 -5.85 -15.45
N ASN A 257 28.62 -4.92 -15.26
CA ASN A 257 29.13 -4.53 -13.92
C ASN A 257 28.09 -3.80 -13.04
N ASP A 258 26.87 -3.55 -13.54
CA ASP A 258 25.73 -3.07 -12.76
C ASP A 258 24.41 -3.59 -13.38
N PRO A 259 23.64 -4.45 -12.69
CA PRO A 259 22.36 -4.96 -13.19
C PRO A 259 21.29 -3.87 -13.31
N TYR A 260 21.48 -2.71 -12.70
CA TYR A 260 20.53 -1.58 -12.74
C TYR A 260 20.95 -0.48 -13.72
N SER A 261 21.98 -0.69 -14.54
CA SER A 261 22.49 0.32 -15.49
C SER A 261 21.40 0.86 -16.44
N ALA A 262 20.52 -0.01 -16.95
CA ALA A 262 19.37 0.42 -17.76
C ALA A 262 18.39 1.29 -16.98
N TYR A 263 18.14 0.96 -15.71
CA TYR A 263 17.23 1.72 -14.84
C TYR A 263 17.79 3.09 -14.48
N LYS A 264 19.09 3.17 -14.18
CA LYS A 264 19.80 4.43 -13.94
C LYS A 264 19.78 5.33 -15.17
N ARG A 265 19.98 4.75 -16.36
CA ARG A 265 19.85 5.49 -17.63
C ARG A 265 18.45 6.06 -17.83
N ILE A 266 17.40 5.32 -17.49
CA ILE A 266 16.01 5.81 -17.54
C ILE A 266 15.76 6.91 -16.52
N ALA A 267 16.27 6.77 -15.29
CA ALA A 267 16.13 7.82 -14.28
C ALA A 267 16.79 9.13 -14.73
N LYS A 268 17.97 9.04 -15.36
CA LYS A 268 18.72 10.18 -15.87
C LYS A 268 18.06 10.82 -17.10
N ASN A 269 17.72 10.01 -18.10
CA ASN A 269 17.26 10.52 -19.40
C ASN A 269 15.75 10.74 -19.46
N GLY A 270 14.98 10.14 -18.56
CA GLY A 270 13.53 10.15 -18.57
C GLY A 270 12.91 9.08 -19.48
N ILE A 271 11.57 9.06 -19.47
CA ILE A 271 10.71 8.17 -20.27
C ILE A 271 9.89 9.05 -21.21
N MET A 272 9.97 8.77 -22.50
CA MET A 272 9.16 9.45 -23.51
C MET A 272 7.80 8.78 -23.64
N ILE A 273 6.71 9.56 -23.57
CA ILE A 273 5.37 9.08 -23.90
C ILE A 273 4.80 10.06 -24.92
N GLY A 274 4.78 9.64 -26.19
CA GLY A 274 4.54 10.54 -27.31
C GLY A 274 5.54 11.70 -27.29
N LEU A 275 5.02 12.93 -27.18
CA LEU A 275 5.79 14.17 -27.20
C LEU A 275 6.15 14.69 -25.80
N ARG A 276 6.04 13.87 -24.76
CA ARG A 276 6.25 14.28 -23.36
C ARG A 276 7.37 13.46 -22.73
N CYS A 277 8.31 14.15 -22.09
CA CYS A 277 9.38 13.51 -21.31
C CYS A 277 8.99 13.49 -19.83
N TYR A 278 9.10 12.32 -19.19
CA TYR A 278 8.87 12.13 -17.77
C TYR A 278 10.17 11.77 -17.07
N GLN A 279 10.55 12.45 -15.99
CA GLN A 279 11.78 12.20 -15.23
C GLN A 279 11.50 11.85 -13.77
N PHE A 280 12.43 11.11 -13.16
CA PHE A 280 12.30 10.61 -11.79
C PHE A 280 12.09 11.76 -10.80
N PHE A 281 11.08 11.63 -9.93
CA PHE A 281 10.72 12.70 -9.00
C PHE A 281 10.74 12.24 -7.54
N VAL A 282 10.07 11.14 -7.22
CA VAL A 282 9.90 10.70 -5.82
C VAL A 282 9.55 9.22 -5.76
N PHE A 283 9.87 8.54 -4.67
CA PHE A 283 9.40 7.18 -4.41
C PHE A 283 8.83 7.03 -3.00
N LYS A 284 8.00 6.00 -2.81
CA LYS A 284 7.39 5.68 -1.51
C LYS A 284 7.19 4.18 -1.35
N VAL A 285 7.47 3.67 -0.16
CA VAL A 285 7.12 2.29 0.21
C VAL A 285 5.61 2.20 0.41
N GLY A 286 4.95 1.33 -0.35
CA GLY A 286 3.50 1.11 -0.34
C GLY A 286 3.00 0.46 0.94
N GLY A 287 1.72 0.70 1.25
CA GLY A 287 1.09 0.27 2.50
C GLY A 287 0.77 -1.22 2.58
N LYS A 288 0.41 -1.72 3.78
CA LYS A 288 0.06 -3.14 4.06
C LYS A 288 -1.01 -3.72 3.12
N GLU A 289 -2.04 -2.95 2.75
CA GLU A 289 -3.11 -3.39 1.84
C GLU A 289 -2.67 -3.44 0.39
N GLU A 290 -1.78 -2.53 -0.03
CA GLU A 290 -1.28 -2.47 -1.40
C GLU A 290 -0.26 -3.58 -1.67
N LYS A 291 0.56 -3.92 -0.67
CA LYS A 291 1.46 -5.10 -0.71
C LYS A 291 0.73 -6.44 -0.88
N LYS A 292 -0.58 -6.50 -0.56
CA LYS A 292 -1.41 -7.70 -0.76
C LYS A 292 -2.05 -7.78 -2.15
N ARG A 293 -2.20 -6.66 -2.87
CA ARG A 293 -2.83 -6.61 -4.20
C ARG A 293 -1.84 -6.82 -5.34
N ASP A 294 -0.58 -6.45 -5.15
CA ASP A 294 0.49 -6.57 -6.15
C ASP A 294 1.59 -7.51 -5.61
N PHE A 295 1.48 -8.82 -5.86
CA PHE A 295 2.47 -9.82 -5.43
C PHE A 295 3.81 -9.73 -6.20
N SER A 296 3.89 -8.92 -7.28
CA SER A 296 5.06 -8.85 -8.17
C SER A 296 5.97 -7.63 -7.94
N THR A 297 5.65 -6.74 -6.99
CA THR A 297 6.55 -5.64 -6.62
C THR A 297 6.70 -5.65 -5.10
N ASN A 298 7.90 -5.43 -4.57
CA ASN A 298 8.14 -5.31 -3.13
C ASN A 298 7.44 -4.08 -2.47
N GLY A 299 6.35 -3.59 -3.06
CA GLY A 299 5.49 -2.53 -2.56
C GLY A 299 5.99 -1.11 -2.83
N VAL A 300 7.19 -0.90 -3.38
CA VAL A 300 7.74 0.46 -3.58
C VAL A 300 7.19 1.08 -4.88
N LYS A 301 6.50 2.21 -4.76
CA LYS A 301 6.00 3.01 -5.89
C LYS A 301 7.01 4.08 -6.25
N CYS A 302 7.33 4.20 -7.54
CA CYS A 302 8.22 5.22 -8.09
C CYS A 302 7.40 6.16 -8.97
N TYR A 303 7.61 7.47 -8.84
CA TYR A 303 6.86 8.49 -9.56
C TYR A 303 7.82 9.35 -10.37
N PHE A 304 7.43 9.57 -11.61
CA PHE A 304 8.08 10.44 -12.56
C PHE A 304 7.11 11.58 -12.90
N ILE A 305 7.62 12.77 -13.17
CA ILE A 305 6.81 13.93 -13.56
C ILE A 305 7.20 14.39 -14.96
N ARG A 306 6.27 15.04 -15.67
CA ARG A 306 6.57 15.66 -16.95
C ARG A 306 7.54 16.83 -16.77
N THR A 307 8.66 16.78 -17.48
CA THR A 307 9.71 17.82 -17.45
C THR A 307 10.08 18.38 -18.80
N ASP A 308 9.53 17.85 -19.90
CA ASP A 308 9.71 18.44 -21.24
C ASP A 308 8.58 18.08 -22.21
N SER A 309 8.46 18.85 -23.29
CA SER A 309 7.60 18.52 -24.42
C SER A 309 8.14 19.01 -25.77
N THR A 310 8.17 18.11 -26.75
CA THR A 310 8.59 18.40 -28.13
C THR A 310 7.42 18.77 -29.07
N SER A 311 6.23 19.03 -28.52
CA SER A 311 5.01 19.34 -29.32
C SER A 311 4.88 20.82 -29.65
N SER A 312 4.75 21.17 -30.94
CA SER A 312 4.41 22.53 -31.40
C SER A 312 3.05 23.03 -30.88
N ASN A 313 2.09 22.13 -30.64
CA ASN A 313 0.79 22.47 -30.05
C ASN A 313 0.88 22.83 -28.55
N ASN A 314 1.94 22.41 -27.85
CA ASN A 314 2.20 22.76 -26.45
C ASN A 314 3.22 23.91 -26.29
N MET A 315 3.91 24.30 -27.36
CA MET A 315 4.85 25.44 -27.34
C MET A 315 4.15 26.79 -27.08
N GLY A 316 2.82 26.86 -27.19
CA GLY A 316 2.01 28.03 -26.86
C GLY A 316 1.60 28.16 -25.39
N SER A 317 1.80 27.12 -24.55
CA SER A 317 1.46 27.13 -23.13
C SER A 317 2.58 26.49 -22.30
N PRO A 318 3.45 27.27 -21.63
CA PRO A 318 4.50 26.71 -20.78
C PRO A 318 3.87 25.82 -19.69
N TYR A 319 4.34 24.58 -19.56
CA TYR A 319 3.96 23.71 -18.43
C TYR A 319 4.70 24.15 -17.16
N ILE A 320 4.17 23.74 -16.00
CA ILE A 320 4.54 24.26 -14.66
C ILE A 320 6.05 24.31 -14.39
N PHE A 321 6.80 23.32 -14.89
CA PHE A 321 8.25 23.20 -14.67
C PHE A 321 9.08 23.35 -15.95
N SER A 322 8.56 24.06 -16.95
CA SER A 322 9.30 24.26 -18.20
C SER A 322 10.61 24.99 -17.98
N GLY A 323 11.71 24.35 -18.38
CA GLY A 323 13.07 24.88 -18.22
C GLY A 323 13.62 24.81 -16.79
N LYS A 324 12.94 24.14 -15.87
CA LYS A 324 13.39 23.96 -14.48
C LYS A 324 14.04 22.60 -14.28
N SER A 325 15.03 22.53 -13.40
CA SER A 325 15.61 21.26 -12.97
C SER A 325 14.65 20.49 -12.07
N ILE A 326 14.86 19.17 -11.92
CA ILE A 326 14.08 18.35 -10.99
C ILE A 326 14.22 18.88 -9.55
N HIS A 327 15.41 19.33 -9.17
CA HIS A 327 15.65 19.92 -7.87
C HIS A 327 14.76 21.15 -7.63
N GLU A 328 14.75 22.09 -8.57
CA GLU A 328 13.89 23.29 -8.52
C GLU A 328 12.39 22.91 -8.48
N ALA A 329 12.00 21.90 -9.26
CA ALA A 329 10.63 21.40 -9.25
C ALA A 329 10.22 20.84 -7.87
N ARG A 330 11.10 20.14 -7.15
CA ARG A 330 10.83 19.68 -5.78
C ARG A 330 10.71 20.84 -4.80
N MET A 331 11.51 21.88 -4.97
CA MET A 331 11.54 23.07 -4.12
C MET A 331 10.23 23.88 -4.16
N HIS A 332 9.48 23.81 -5.25
CA HIS A 332 8.13 24.41 -5.32
C HIS A 332 7.09 23.75 -4.40
N PHE A 333 7.30 22.50 -3.97
CA PHE A 333 6.38 21.84 -3.04
C PHE A 333 6.73 22.08 -1.57
N MET A 334 8.03 22.14 -1.26
CA MET A 334 8.58 22.43 0.07
C MET A 334 10.10 22.64 -0.05
N HIS A 335 10.71 23.33 0.92
CA HIS A 335 12.14 23.60 0.93
C HIS A 335 12.96 22.39 1.43
N VAL A 336 12.87 21.29 0.68
CA VAL A 336 13.49 19.98 1.00
C VAL A 336 15.01 20.01 1.14
N ASN A 337 15.67 21.02 0.58
CA ASN A 337 17.11 21.24 0.69
C ASN A 337 17.57 21.49 2.14
N THR A 338 16.68 21.96 3.03
CA THR A 338 16.98 22.18 4.46
C THR A 338 17.24 20.90 5.27
N LEU A 339 16.92 19.73 4.69
CA LEU A 339 17.00 18.44 5.37
C LEU A 339 18.44 17.92 5.46
N GLN A 340 18.79 17.32 6.60
CA GLN A 340 20.17 16.93 6.90
C GLN A 340 20.67 15.66 6.19
N THR A 341 19.77 14.81 5.68
CA THR A 341 20.15 13.53 5.04
C THR A 341 19.23 13.21 3.87
N GLN A 342 19.72 12.46 2.88
CA GLN A 342 18.94 12.00 1.71
C GLN A 342 17.78 11.09 2.13
N ALA A 343 17.98 10.28 3.18
CA ALA A 343 16.93 9.47 3.79
C ALA A 343 15.76 10.32 4.31
N LYS A 344 16.06 11.39 5.07
CA LYS A 344 15.03 12.34 5.52
C LYS A 344 14.44 13.08 4.33
N TYR A 345 15.26 13.51 3.37
CA TYR A 345 14.85 14.18 2.13
C TYR A 345 13.71 13.44 1.45
N MET A 346 13.96 12.20 1.04
CA MET A 346 12.96 11.44 0.28
C MET A 346 11.76 11.03 1.15
N ALA A 347 11.98 10.71 2.42
CA ALA A 347 10.88 10.38 3.33
C ALA A 347 9.92 11.56 3.53
N ARG A 348 10.42 12.79 3.73
CA ARG A 348 9.60 13.99 3.89
C ARG A 348 9.00 14.45 2.57
N PHE A 349 9.76 14.40 1.48
CA PHE A 349 9.24 14.76 0.17
C PHE A 349 8.06 13.87 -0.26
N SER A 350 8.09 12.58 0.10
CA SER A 350 7.00 11.64 -0.17
C SER A 350 5.65 11.99 0.49
N LEU A 351 5.59 13.01 1.37
CA LEU A 351 4.34 13.50 1.95
C LEU A 351 3.36 13.99 0.88
N ILE A 352 3.84 14.54 -0.24
CA ILE A 352 3.02 14.98 -1.40
C ILE A 352 2.27 13.83 -2.10
N LEU A 353 2.66 12.59 -1.79
CA LEU A 353 2.05 11.35 -2.29
C LEU A 353 1.00 10.78 -1.32
N SER A 354 0.62 11.52 -0.28
CA SER A 354 -0.51 11.13 0.58
C SER A 354 -1.81 11.21 -0.23
N LYS A 355 -2.69 10.21 -0.10
CA LYS A 355 -4.06 10.28 -0.64
C LYS A 355 -4.87 11.16 0.31
N THR A 356 -5.32 12.31 -0.18
CA THR A 356 -5.89 13.39 0.65
C THR A 356 -7.09 14.03 -0.03
N LYS A 357 -7.90 14.77 0.73
CA LYS A 357 -8.88 15.74 0.23
C LYS A 357 -8.31 17.14 0.47
N LYS A 358 -8.22 17.95 -0.58
CA LYS A 358 -7.79 19.36 -0.44
C LYS A 358 -8.90 20.12 0.27
N LEU A 359 -8.55 20.92 1.28
CA LEU A 359 -9.46 21.90 1.86
C LEU A 359 -9.48 23.12 0.94
N GLU A 360 -10.66 23.52 0.48
CA GLU A 360 -10.81 24.64 -0.46
C GLU A 360 -10.77 25.97 0.30
N VAL A 361 -9.56 26.40 0.66
CA VAL A 361 -9.26 27.64 1.38
C VAL A 361 -8.25 28.47 0.59
N ASP A 362 -8.37 29.79 0.66
CA ASP A 362 -7.31 30.68 0.20
C ASP A 362 -6.17 30.62 1.21
N MET A 363 -5.04 30.05 0.80
CA MET A 363 -3.87 29.88 1.67
C MET A 363 -3.25 31.23 2.04
N THR A 364 -3.44 32.29 1.24
CA THR A 364 -2.90 33.63 1.51
C THR A 364 -3.63 34.36 2.64
N GLU A 365 -4.87 33.94 2.94
CA GLU A 365 -5.67 34.46 4.05
C GLU A 365 -5.44 33.71 5.37
N ILE A 366 -4.66 32.63 5.38
CA ILE A 366 -4.42 31.83 6.58
C ILE A 366 -3.40 32.52 7.48
N ASN A 367 -3.79 32.74 8.75
CA ASN A 367 -2.87 33.14 9.80
C ASN A 367 -2.11 31.90 10.29
N PHE A 368 -0.90 31.71 9.76
CA PHE A 368 0.01 30.65 10.18
C PHE A 368 0.80 31.11 11.41
N GLU A 369 0.52 30.50 12.57
CA GLU A 369 1.17 30.81 13.84
C GLU A 369 1.99 29.61 14.31
N GLU A 370 3.27 29.85 14.63
CA GLU A 370 4.10 28.85 15.32
C GLU A 370 3.93 29.02 16.84
N ILE A 371 3.64 27.91 17.54
CA ILE A 371 3.53 27.86 19.00
C ILE A 371 4.48 26.79 19.56
N ASP A 372 5.03 27.00 20.75
CA ASP A 372 5.99 26.06 21.36
C ASP A 372 5.39 24.69 21.63
N ASP A 373 6.18 23.61 21.57
CA ASP A 373 5.73 22.32 22.08
C ASP A 373 5.52 22.37 23.61
N ILE A 374 4.58 21.58 24.12
CA ILE A 374 4.34 21.48 25.56
C ILE A 374 5.37 20.52 26.16
N HIS A 375 6.26 21.02 27.01
CA HIS A 375 7.36 20.22 27.58
C HIS A 375 6.88 19.28 28.69
N CYS A 376 7.50 18.10 28.76
CA CYS A 376 7.38 17.23 29.92
C CYS A 376 8.19 17.79 31.08
N GLN A 377 7.62 17.79 32.28
CA GLN A 377 8.24 18.33 33.49
C GLN A 377 8.35 17.24 34.56
N GLY A 378 9.53 17.18 35.19
CA GLY A 378 9.76 16.31 36.35
C GLY A 378 9.04 16.82 37.60
N GLU A 379 9.13 16.06 38.70
CA GLU A 379 8.52 16.42 39.99
C GLU A 379 9.06 17.76 40.55
N ASN A 380 10.25 18.18 40.11
CA ASN A 380 10.89 19.44 40.47
C ASN A 380 10.52 20.61 39.55
N GLY A 381 9.60 20.41 38.59
CA GLY A 381 9.18 21.42 37.61
C GLY A 381 10.21 21.72 36.52
N LYS A 382 11.29 20.96 36.42
CA LYS A 382 12.29 21.12 35.35
C LYS A 382 11.94 20.29 34.13
N ASP A 383 12.30 20.81 32.97
CA ASP A 383 12.15 20.13 31.69
C ASP A 383 12.92 18.81 31.66
N VAL A 384 12.25 17.78 31.16
CA VAL A 384 12.81 16.44 31.02
C VAL A 384 13.41 16.30 29.63
N HIS A 385 14.63 15.77 29.57
CA HIS A 385 15.30 15.43 28.32
C HIS A 385 15.35 13.92 28.15
N ASP A 386 15.22 13.46 26.91
CA ASP A 386 15.46 12.09 26.52
C ASP A 386 16.96 11.74 26.62
N LYS A 387 17.26 10.46 26.43
CA LYS A 387 18.65 9.94 26.42
C LYS A 387 19.56 10.56 25.36
N ASN A 388 19.02 11.24 24.36
CA ASN A 388 19.75 11.94 23.31
C ASN A 388 19.89 13.45 23.58
N GLY A 389 19.41 13.93 24.73
CA GLY A 389 19.40 15.35 25.11
C GLY A 389 18.26 16.15 24.49
N LYS A 390 17.32 15.53 23.78
CA LYS A 390 16.14 16.20 23.21
C LYS A 390 15.07 16.37 24.29
N LEU A 391 14.40 17.52 24.32
CA LEU A 391 13.26 17.75 25.21
C LEU A 391 12.15 16.71 24.96
N CYS A 392 11.66 16.11 26.04
CA CYS A 392 10.45 15.30 26.04
C CYS A 392 9.23 16.22 25.98
N ILE A 393 8.21 15.85 25.19
CA ILE A 393 7.05 16.72 24.93
C ILE A 393 5.72 15.95 25.06
N HIS A 394 4.68 16.67 25.50
CA HIS A 394 3.29 16.21 25.61
C HIS A 394 2.47 16.44 24.33
N SER A 395 2.99 17.21 23.38
CA SER A 395 2.22 17.69 22.20
C SER A 395 2.74 17.20 20.86
N ASP A 396 3.53 16.10 20.84
CA ASP A 396 4.18 15.64 19.61
C ASP A 396 3.16 15.40 18.48
N GLY A 397 3.22 16.23 17.43
CA GLY A 397 2.41 16.06 16.23
C GLY A 397 0.99 16.63 16.28
N THR A 398 0.61 17.42 17.29
CA THR A 398 -0.73 18.05 17.37
C THR A 398 -0.67 19.57 17.53
N GLY A 399 -1.51 20.28 16.78
CA GLY A 399 -1.67 21.73 16.79
C GLY A 399 -3.14 22.14 16.84
N TYR A 400 -3.44 23.40 16.54
CA TYR A 400 -4.82 23.92 16.57
C TYR A 400 -5.27 24.48 15.23
N ILE A 401 -6.59 24.40 15.00
CA ILE A 401 -7.27 25.04 13.88
C ILE A 401 -8.50 25.79 14.36
N SER A 402 -8.70 26.98 13.81
CA SER A 402 -9.87 27.82 14.05
C SER A 402 -11.17 27.15 13.60
N GLU A 403 -12.27 27.56 14.23
CA GLU A 403 -13.58 26.95 14.01
C GLU A 403 -14.10 27.11 12.58
N ASP A 404 -13.88 28.27 11.95
CA ASP A 404 -14.31 28.54 10.58
C ASP A 404 -13.60 27.63 9.58
N LEU A 405 -12.29 27.44 9.71
CA LEU A 405 -11.53 26.52 8.86
C LEU A 405 -11.94 25.06 9.11
N ALA A 406 -12.14 24.66 10.37
CA ALA A 406 -12.59 23.31 10.71
C ALA A 406 -13.96 22.98 10.11
N ARG A 407 -14.90 23.96 10.07
CA ARG A 407 -16.22 23.81 9.45
C ARG A 407 -16.17 23.61 7.94
N MET A 408 -15.13 24.10 7.27
CA MET A 408 -14.93 23.86 5.84
C MET A 408 -14.48 22.42 5.55
N CYS A 409 -14.01 21.69 6.57
CA CYS A 409 -13.56 20.31 6.43
C CYS A 409 -14.77 19.36 6.46
N PRO A 410 -14.99 18.56 5.40
CA PRO A 410 -16.00 17.51 5.44
C PRO A 410 -15.71 16.53 6.58
N VAL A 411 -16.76 16.05 7.25
CA VAL A 411 -16.63 14.97 8.24
C VAL A 411 -16.54 13.60 7.56
N ASN A 412 -16.15 12.59 8.34
CA ASN A 412 -16.07 11.21 7.87
C ASN A 412 -15.08 11.03 6.72
N ILE A 413 -13.98 11.80 6.73
CA ILE A 413 -12.89 11.61 5.77
C ILE A 413 -12.03 10.43 6.24
N PHE A 414 -11.76 9.50 5.33
CA PHE A 414 -10.80 8.42 5.52
C PHE A 414 -9.96 8.22 4.26
N LYS A 415 -8.63 8.35 4.36
CA LYS A 415 -7.69 8.31 3.23
C LYS A 415 -8.11 9.26 2.08
N GLY A 416 -8.58 10.46 2.45
CA GLY A 416 -9.07 11.49 1.54
C GLY A 416 -10.46 11.25 0.93
N LYS A 417 -11.13 10.14 1.24
CA LYS A 417 -12.50 9.87 0.78
C LYS A 417 -13.52 10.39 1.80
N CYS A 418 -14.50 11.16 1.35
CA CYS A 418 -15.65 11.54 2.17
C CYS A 418 -16.65 10.38 2.19
N LEU A 419 -16.92 9.82 3.37
CA LEU A 419 -17.86 8.70 3.51
C LEU A 419 -19.32 9.17 3.66
N ARG A 420 -19.56 10.37 4.21
CA ARG A 420 -20.89 10.99 4.38
C ARG A 420 -20.79 12.52 4.46
N SER A 421 -21.77 13.22 3.90
CA SER A 421 -21.90 14.68 4.01
C SER A 421 -22.80 15.05 5.19
N ASP A 422 -22.28 15.00 6.41
CA ASP A 422 -22.95 15.60 7.57
C ASP A 422 -22.45 17.05 7.77
N THR A 423 -23.27 17.90 8.38
CA THR A 423 -22.97 19.33 8.61
C THR A 423 -22.19 19.59 9.90
N ALA A 424 -21.77 18.56 10.62
CA ALA A 424 -20.94 18.71 11.82
C ALA A 424 -19.49 19.01 11.43
N GLN A 425 -18.75 19.71 12.28
CA GLN A 425 -17.30 19.89 12.11
C GLN A 425 -16.53 18.76 12.81
N PRO A 426 -15.40 18.30 12.25
CA PRO A 426 -14.57 17.31 12.92
C PRO A 426 -13.87 17.88 14.16
N LEU A 427 -13.67 17.03 15.18
CA LEU A 427 -12.89 17.38 16.38
C LEU A 427 -11.40 17.46 16.07
N LEU A 428 -10.89 16.46 15.35
CA LEU A 428 -9.48 16.36 14.93
C LEU A 428 -9.39 16.17 13.42
N ILE A 429 -8.41 16.83 12.82
CA ILE A 429 -8.13 16.75 11.38
C ILE A 429 -6.69 16.31 11.20
N GLN A 430 -6.45 15.08 10.76
CA GLN A 430 -5.11 14.66 10.35
C GLN A 430 -4.80 15.25 8.98
N SER A 431 -3.77 16.08 8.90
CA SER A 431 -3.47 16.87 7.70
C SER A 431 -2.02 16.77 7.28
N ARG A 432 -1.78 17.14 6.02
CA ARG A 432 -0.47 17.54 5.50
C ARG A 432 -0.66 18.98 5.03
N MET A 433 0.10 19.92 5.55
CA MET A 433 0.02 21.31 5.14
C MET A 433 1.34 21.70 4.48
N PHE A 434 1.24 22.27 3.29
CA PHE A 434 2.34 22.88 2.56
C PHE A 434 2.06 24.37 2.54
N TYR A 435 3.00 25.17 3.04
CA TYR A 435 2.80 26.60 3.22
C TYR A 435 4.14 27.32 3.18
N ASP A 436 4.37 28.18 2.18
CA ASP A 436 5.56 29.02 2.08
C ASP A 436 6.87 28.25 2.30
N GLY A 437 6.99 27.09 1.64
CA GLY A 437 8.15 26.22 1.74
C GLY A 437 8.17 25.27 2.94
N PHE A 438 7.32 25.47 3.95
CA PHE A 438 7.12 24.51 5.04
C PHE A 438 6.38 23.26 4.57
N ALA A 439 6.71 22.12 5.18
CA ALA A 439 5.88 20.92 5.14
C ALA A 439 5.56 20.45 6.56
N VAL A 440 4.30 20.60 6.94
CA VAL A 440 3.76 20.27 8.26
C VAL A 440 2.96 18.97 8.17
N LYS A 441 3.18 18.06 9.13
CA LYS A 441 2.43 16.81 9.26
C LYS A 441 2.00 16.66 10.72
N GLY A 442 0.71 16.46 10.93
CA GLY A 442 0.16 16.19 12.26
C GLY A 442 -1.35 16.14 12.27
N THR A 443 -1.92 16.34 13.45
CA THR A 443 -3.34 16.61 13.63
C THR A 443 -3.57 18.06 14.03
N PHE A 444 -4.69 18.62 13.59
CA PHE A 444 -5.22 19.87 14.11
C PHE A 444 -6.43 19.58 14.97
N LEU A 445 -6.40 20.02 16.22
CA LEU A 445 -7.52 20.06 17.13
C LEU A 445 -8.32 21.34 16.90
N LEU A 446 -9.63 21.21 16.74
CA LEU A 446 -10.54 22.36 16.74
C LEU A 446 -10.33 23.20 18.01
N ASN A 447 -10.12 24.50 17.85
CA ASN A 447 -10.07 25.45 18.95
C ASN A 447 -10.93 26.68 18.62
N LYS A 448 -12.10 26.75 19.23
CA LYS A 448 -13.07 27.85 19.09
C LYS A 448 -12.60 29.18 19.67
N LYS A 449 -11.53 29.17 20.48
CA LYS A 449 -10.95 30.39 21.04
C LYS A 449 -9.99 31.09 20.06
N LEU A 450 -9.64 30.45 18.95
CA LEU A 450 -8.78 31.06 17.94
C LEU A 450 -9.53 32.10 17.11
N PRO A 451 -8.84 33.17 16.68
CA PRO A 451 -9.35 34.04 15.63
C PRO A 451 -9.68 33.24 14.35
N PRO A 452 -10.61 33.74 13.52
CA PRO A 452 -10.89 33.13 12.23
C PRO A 452 -9.64 33.01 11.35
N ARG A 453 -9.62 32.01 10.47
CA ARG A 453 -8.51 31.73 9.53
C ARG A 453 -7.16 31.39 10.18
N THR A 454 -7.11 31.11 11.48
CA THR A 454 -5.86 30.77 12.16
C THR A 454 -5.61 29.27 12.19
N VAL A 455 -4.35 28.89 11.95
CA VAL A 455 -3.78 27.58 12.30
C VAL A 455 -2.58 27.79 13.22
N GLN A 456 -2.46 26.98 14.26
CA GLN A 456 -1.30 26.99 15.16
C GLN A 456 -0.54 25.68 15.02
N VAL A 457 0.74 25.78 14.66
CA VAL A 457 1.62 24.65 14.37
C VAL A 457 2.75 24.61 15.39
N ARG A 458 3.12 23.41 15.83
CA ARG A 458 4.24 23.18 16.76
C ARG A 458 5.51 22.71 16.03
N PRO A 459 6.71 22.95 16.59
CA PRO A 459 7.97 22.45 16.02
C PRO A 459 7.95 20.95 15.71
N SER A 460 7.34 20.14 16.59
CA SER A 460 7.17 18.69 16.38
C SER A 460 6.41 18.33 15.10
N MET A 461 5.50 19.19 14.62
CA MET A 461 4.72 18.98 13.39
C MET A 461 5.48 19.36 12.12
N ILE A 462 6.45 20.28 12.22
CA ILE A 462 7.22 20.78 11.08
C ILE A 462 8.24 19.71 10.65
N LYS A 463 8.04 19.15 9.46
CA LYS A 463 8.92 18.10 8.91
C LYS A 463 9.94 18.67 7.93
N VAL A 464 9.64 19.82 7.33
CA VAL A 464 10.52 20.63 6.48
C VAL A 464 10.27 22.09 6.84
N CYS A 465 11.33 22.84 7.13
CA CYS A 465 11.26 24.27 7.43
C CYS A 465 11.45 25.08 6.16
N LYS A 466 10.94 26.32 6.15
CA LYS A 466 11.32 27.30 5.14
C LYS A 466 12.81 27.60 5.24
N ASP A 467 13.50 27.44 4.12
CA ASP A 467 14.83 28.02 3.91
C ASP A 467 14.77 29.56 3.91
N PRO A 468 15.46 30.26 4.84
CA PRO A 468 15.46 31.72 4.91
C PRO A 468 16.32 32.38 3.82
N ASP A 469 17.26 31.64 3.22
CA ASP A 469 18.20 32.15 2.21
C ASP A 469 17.60 32.11 0.80
N LEU A 470 16.48 31.40 0.62
CA LEU A 470 15.76 31.38 -0.64
C LEU A 470 14.85 32.60 -0.78
N PRO A 471 14.85 33.28 -1.94
CA PRO A 471 13.89 34.34 -2.21
C PRO A 471 12.47 33.78 -2.11
N ASN A 472 11.49 34.64 -1.78
CA ASN A 472 10.07 34.28 -1.80
C ASN A 472 9.69 33.79 -3.21
N SER A 473 9.78 32.49 -3.41
CA SER A 473 9.39 31.81 -4.63
C SER A 473 7.97 31.29 -4.47
N SER A 474 7.20 31.28 -5.57
CA SER A 474 5.83 30.76 -5.53
C SER A 474 5.87 29.27 -5.17
N THR A 475 5.33 28.90 -4.02
CA THR A 475 5.19 27.51 -3.58
C THR A 475 3.76 27.02 -3.80
N PHE A 476 3.58 25.70 -3.85
CA PHE A 476 2.27 25.07 -4.02
C PHE A 476 1.59 24.86 -2.68
N ASP A 477 1.12 25.96 -2.12
CA ASP A 477 0.49 25.94 -0.81
C ASP A 477 -0.84 25.18 -0.84
N SER A 478 -1.05 24.37 0.19
CA SER A 478 -2.30 23.63 0.37
C SER A 478 -2.45 23.07 1.77
N LEU A 479 -3.70 22.91 2.19
CA LEU A 479 -4.08 22.14 3.36
C LEU A 479 -4.78 20.84 2.92
N GLU A 480 -4.09 19.72 3.10
CA GLU A 480 -4.47 18.41 2.59
C GLU A 480 -4.93 17.48 3.71
N VAL A 481 -6.25 17.23 3.79
CA VAL A 481 -6.88 16.41 4.82
C VAL A 481 -6.76 14.92 4.48
N VAL A 482 -6.30 14.12 5.42
CA VAL A 482 -6.08 12.68 5.24
C VAL A 482 -7.16 11.86 5.90
N THR A 483 -7.50 12.21 7.13
CA THR A 483 -8.59 11.61 7.89
C THR A 483 -9.07 12.61 8.94
N THR A 484 -10.30 12.43 9.39
CA THR A 484 -10.88 13.18 10.51
C THR A 484 -11.12 12.27 11.71
N SER A 485 -11.41 12.86 12.87
CA SER A 485 -12.09 12.17 13.98
C SER A 485 -13.46 11.69 13.48
N ASN A 486 -13.61 10.38 13.35
CA ASN A 486 -14.81 9.77 12.78
C ASN A 486 -15.53 8.93 13.86
N PRO A 487 -16.85 8.68 13.70
CA PRO A 487 -17.56 7.70 14.50
C PRO A 487 -16.79 6.38 14.54
N PRO A 488 -16.48 5.84 15.73
CA PRO A 488 -15.70 4.63 15.84
C PRO A 488 -16.47 3.45 15.27
N LYS A 489 -15.79 2.64 14.46
CA LYS A 489 -16.30 1.34 14.05
C LYS A 489 -16.30 0.37 15.23
N ARG A 490 -16.97 -0.77 15.08
CA ARG A 490 -16.91 -1.89 16.03
C ARG A 490 -15.44 -2.24 16.33
N ALA A 491 -15.00 -1.97 17.56
CA ALA A 491 -13.62 -2.21 17.95
C ALA A 491 -13.33 -3.71 17.99
N LYS A 492 -12.13 -4.08 17.53
CA LYS A 492 -11.65 -5.46 17.52
C LYS A 492 -10.25 -5.51 18.12
N LEU A 493 -9.99 -6.52 18.94
CA LEU A 493 -8.66 -6.80 19.43
C LEU A 493 -7.74 -7.20 18.28
N SER A 494 -6.42 -7.08 18.48
CA SER A 494 -5.41 -7.68 17.61
C SER A 494 -4.81 -8.91 18.29
N ARG A 495 -4.11 -9.78 17.56
CA ARG A 495 -3.37 -10.90 18.17
C ARG A 495 -2.37 -10.43 19.23
N ASN A 496 -1.71 -9.29 18.98
CA ASN A 496 -0.79 -8.69 19.94
C ASN A 496 -1.53 -8.26 21.20
N LEU A 497 -2.66 -7.56 21.05
CA LEU A 497 -3.44 -7.12 22.20
C LEU A 497 -4.04 -8.31 22.98
N VAL A 498 -4.49 -9.37 22.29
CA VAL A 498 -4.95 -10.62 22.96
C VAL A 498 -3.81 -11.23 23.78
N ALA A 499 -2.61 -11.35 23.22
CA ALA A 499 -1.45 -11.88 23.94
C ALA A 499 -1.09 -11.04 25.17
N LEU A 500 -1.10 -9.71 25.04
CA LEU A 500 -0.80 -8.79 26.16
C LEU A 500 -1.89 -8.82 27.24
N LEU A 501 -3.16 -8.89 26.86
CA LEU A 501 -4.28 -8.97 27.82
C LEU A 501 -4.29 -10.31 28.55
N SER A 502 -4.03 -11.43 27.84
CA SER A 502 -3.90 -12.76 28.44
C SER A 502 -2.75 -12.80 29.45
N TYR A 503 -1.58 -12.27 29.09
CA TYR A 503 -0.46 -12.11 30.03
C TYR A 503 -0.85 -11.25 31.25
N GLY A 504 -1.57 -10.15 31.02
CA GLY A 504 -2.07 -9.27 32.06
C GLY A 504 -3.14 -9.88 32.97
N GLY A 505 -3.51 -11.15 32.77
CA GLY A 505 -4.42 -11.89 33.65
C GLY A 505 -5.87 -11.97 33.17
N VAL A 506 -6.19 -11.48 31.97
CA VAL A 506 -7.52 -11.67 31.38
C VAL A 506 -7.71 -13.16 31.03
N PRO A 507 -8.77 -13.83 31.54
CA PRO A 507 -8.96 -15.26 31.32
C PRO A 507 -9.14 -15.62 29.84
N ASP A 508 -8.60 -16.77 29.41
CA ASP A 508 -8.74 -17.24 28.04
C ASP A 508 -10.21 -17.43 27.62
N ASP A 509 -11.07 -17.82 28.57
CA ASP A 509 -12.51 -17.98 28.35
C ASP A 509 -13.19 -16.68 27.92
N PHE A 510 -12.69 -15.50 28.32
CA PHE A 510 -13.20 -14.21 27.83
C PHE A 510 -13.07 -14.14 26.30
N PHE A 511 -11.88 -14.41 25.77
CA PHE A 511 -11.61 -14.37 24.33
C PHE A 511 -12.38 -15.47 23.58
N LEU A 512 -12.41 -16.68 24.13
CA LEU A 512 -13.12 -17.81 23.53
C LEU A 512 -14.64 -17.58 23.49
N ASN A 513 -15.21 -16.94 24.51
CA ASN A 513 -16.63 -16.59 24.53
C ASN A 513 -16.95 -15.53 23.48
N ILE A 514 -16.11 -14.50 23.32
CA ILE A 514 -16.26 -13.52 22.23
C ILE A 514 -16.24 -14.23 20.86
N LEU A 515 -15.28 -15.13 20.64
CA LEU A 515 -15.17 -15.89 19.40
C LEU A 515 -16.42 -16.73 19.13
N ARG A 516 -16.86 -17.54 20.11
CA ARG A 516 -18.04 -18.40 20.01
C ARG A 516 -19.30 -17.59 19.74
N ASN A 517 -19.54 -16.53 20.52
CA ASN A 517 -20.71 -15.67 20.38
C ASN A 517 -20.74 -14.99 19.01
N THR A 518 -19.60 -14.48 18.52
CA THR A 518 -19.52 -13.86 17.19
C THR A 518 -19.79 -14.88 16.07
N LEU A 519 -19.28 -16.12 16.21
CA LEU A 519 -19.57 -17.19 15.25
C LEU A 519 -21.05 -17.56 15.22
N GLU A 520 -21.71 -17.67 16.37
CA GLU A 520 -23.15 -17.94 16.42
C GLU A 520 -23.97 -16.78 15.84
N GLU A 521 -23.64 -15.53 16.17
CA GLU A 521 -24.27 -14.35 15.56
C GLU A 521 -24.16 -14.38 14.03
N SER A 522 -22.98 -14.73 13.50
CA SER A 522 -22.72 -14.77 12.05
C SER A 522 -23.63 -15.75 11.29
N LYS A 523 -24.08 -16.85 11.93
CA LYS A 523 -25.00 -17.83 11.32
C LYS A 523 -26.39 -17.26 11.06
N THR A 524 -26.77 -16.21 11.80
CA THR A 524 -28.12 -15.61 11.73
C THR A 524 -28.24 -14.52 10.66
N ILE A 525 -27.13 -14.10 10.03
CA ILE A 525 -27.07 -13.01 9.05
C ILE A 525 -28.08 -13.19 7.90
N PHE A 526 -28.36 -14.42 7.45
CA PHE A 526 -29.25 -14.67 6.32
C PHE A 526 -30.74 -14.73 6.67
N HIS A 527 -31.09 -14.82 7.95
CA HIS A 527 -32.48 -15.08 8.37
C HIS A 527 -33.00 -14.03 9.36
N ASN A 528 -32.13 -13.16 9.88
CA ASN A 528 -32.47 -12.12 10.83
C ASN A 528 -32.09 -10.76 10.25
N LYS A 529 -33.10 -9.95 9.91
CA LYS A 529 -32.91 -8.60 9.33
C LYS A 529 -32.02 -7.70 10.19
N ARG A 530 -32.10 -7.79 11.51
CA ARG A 530 -31.27 -6.99 12.42
C ARG A 530 -29.81 -7.43 12.39
N ALA A 531 -29.55 -8.74 12.36
CA ALA A 531 -28.20 -9.28 12.23
C ALA A 531 -27.60 -8.94 10.85
N ALA A 532 -28.39 -9.09 9.78
CA ALA A 532 -28.02 -8.70 8.43
C ALA A 532 -27.63 -7.21 8.36
N LEU A 533 -28.49 -6.34 8.89
CA LEU A 533 -28.24 -4.90 8.91
C LEU A 533 -27.01 -4.54 9.75
N LYS A 534 -26.83 -5.16 10.92
CA LYS A 534 -25.64 -4.98 11.76
C LYS A 534 -24.36 -5.35 11.00
N ALA A 535 -24.35 -6.48 10.30
CA ALA A 535 -23.22 -6.89 9.47
C ALA A 535 -22.97 -5.91 8.31
N ALA A 536 -24.03 -5.53 7.60
CA ALA A 536 -23.97 -4.56 6.50
C ALA A 536 -23.43 -3.20 6.93
N LEU A 537 -23.83 -2.68 8.09
CA LEU A 537 -23.32 -1.42 8.63
C LEU A 537 -21.86 -1.53 9.10
N ASN A 538 -21.47 -2.64 9.73
CA ASN A 538 -20.10 -2.83 10.20
C ASN A 538 -19.07 -2.91 9.06
N TYR A 539 -19.50 -3.39 7.90
CA TYR A 539 -18.67 -3.59 6.72
C TYR A 539 -19.09 -2.74 5.52
N GLY A 540 -19.91 -1.71 5.74
CA GLY A 540 -20.52 -0.91 4.67
C GLY A 540 -19.49 -0.23 3.75
N ASP A 541 -18.29 0.06 4.22
CA ASP A 541 -17.21 0.58 3.38
C ASP A 541 -16.74 -0.39 2.27
N MET A 542 -17.08 -1.68 2.37
CA MET A 542 -16.69 -2.69 1.37
C MET A 542 -17.59 -2.65 0.13
N ASP A 543 -18.85 -2.25 0.30
CA ASP A 543 -19.87 -2.25 -0.75
C ASP A 543 -20.62 -0.91 -0.83
N ASP A 544 -19.99 0.18 -0.37
CA ASP A 544 -20.54 1.53 -0.31
C ASP A 544 -21.93 1.59 0.37
N ASN A 545 -22.13 0.76 1.41
CA ASN A 545 -23.36 0.57 2.17
C ASN A 545 -24.54 0.03 1.34
N ASN A 546 -24.30 -0.53 0.17
CA ASN A 546 -25.36 -1.04 -0.71
C ASN A 546 -26.23 -2.08 0.01
N ALA A 547 -25.63 -3.10 0.63
CA ALA A 547 -26.39 -4.11 1.38
C ALA A 547 -27.24 -3.49 2.51
N ALA A 548 -26.71 -2.48 3.20
CA ALA A 548 -27.46 -1.79 4.26
C ALA A 548 -28.66 -1.02 3.69
N GLN A 549 -28.48 -0.32 2.57
CA GLN A 549 -29.54 0.41 1.88
C GLN A 549 -30.63 -0.54 1.36
N MET A 550 -30.25 -1.67 0.75
CA MET A 550 -31.20 -2.70 0.31
C MET A 550 -32.07 -3.21 1.46
N ILE A 551 -31.45 -3.54 2.60
CA ILE A 551 -32.18 -4.02 3.79
C ILE A 551 -33.12 -2.94 4.34
N LEU A 552 -32.65 -1.69 4.43
CA LEU A 552 -33.45 -0.56 4.91
C LEU A 552 -34.61 -0.20 3.97
N ALA A 553 -34.44 -0.40 2.67
CA ALA A 553 -35.49 -0.27 1.66
C ALA A 553 -36.53 -1.40 1.71
N GLY A 554 -36.34 -2.40 2.58
CA GLY A 554 -37.26 -3.52 2.76
C GLY A 554 -37.04 -4.69 1.81
N ILE A 555 -35.93 -4.72 1.05
CA ILE A 555 -35.61 -5.83 0.15
C ILE A 555 -35.45 -7.12 0.98
N PRO A 556 -36.09 -8.23 0.57
CA PRO A 556 -35.94 -9.52 1.26
C PRO A 556 -34.49 -10.03 1.27
N LEU A 557 -34.07 -10.69 2.35
CA LEU A 557 -32.69 -11.20 2.48
C LEU A 557 -32.39 -12.34 1.48
N GLU A 558 -33.44 -12.96 0.96
CA GLU A 558 -33.40 -14.03 -0.03
C GLU A 558 -33.14 -13.51 -1.45
N GLU A 559 -33.21 -12.20 -1.68
CA GLU A 559 -32.88 -11.59 -2.97
C GLU A 559 -31.43 -11.97 -3.36
N PRO A 560 -31.21 -12.56 -4.55
CA PRO A 560 -29.92 -13.13 -4.91
C PRO A 560 -28.72 -12.20 -4.76
N HIS A 561 -28.84 -10.94 -5.17
CA HIS A 561 -27.74 -9.97 -5.09
C HIS A 561 -27.43 -9.60 -3.63
N LEU A 562 -28.44 -9.29 -2.82
CA LEU A 562 -28.26 -9.03 -1.39
C LEU A 562 -27.69 -10.25 -0.66
N LYS A 563 -28.16 -11.45 -0.97
CA LYS A 563 -27.67 -12.70 -0.38
C LYS A 563 -26.20 -12.97 -0.69
N ASP A 564 -25.75 -12.67 -1.91
CA ASP A 564 -24.34 -12.76 -2.28
C ASP A 564 -23.49 -11.76 -1.50
N HIS A 565 -23.92 -10.50 -1.42
CA HIS A 565 -23.26 -9.47 -0.60
C HIS A 565 -23.14 -9.91 0.87
N LEU A 566 -24.23 -10.38 1.48
CA LEU A 566 -24.22 -10.89 2.86
C LEU A 566 -23.27 -12.08 3.04
N SER A 567 -23.10 -12.93 2.02
CA SER A 567 -22.14 -14.04 2.03
C SER A 567 -20.68 -13.56 2.03
N ILE A 568 -20.39 -12.49 1.30
CA ILE A 568 -19.08 -11.81 1.31
C ILE A 568 -18.82 -11.21 2.69
N LEU A 569 -19.80 -10.53 3.28
CA LEU A 569 -19.68 -9.94 4.62
C LEU A 569 -19.45 -11.01 5.70
N MET A 570 -20.21 -12.10 5.68
CA MET A 570 -20.02 -13.23 6.60
C MET A 570 -18.62 -13.85 6.45
N SER A 571 -18.16 -14.03 5.20
CA SER A 571 -16.81 -14.55 4.93
C SER A 571 -15.73 -13.62 5.46
N THR A 572 -15.95 -12.31 5.34
CA THR A 572 -15.05 -11.29 5.87
C THR A 572 -14.98 -11.35 7.40
N GLU A 573 -16.11 -11.46 8.09
CA GLU A 573 -16.14 -11.61 9.54
C GLU A 573 -15.42 -12.89 10.00
N LYS A 574 -15.65 -14.02 9.33
CA LYS A 574 -14.90 -15.27 9.60
C LYS A 574 -13.40 -15.12 9.38
N ASN A 575 -12.98 -14.39 8.35
CA ASN A 575 -11.56 -14.14 8.07
C ASN A 575 -10.93 -13.22 9.13
N ASP A 576 -11.66 -12.22 9.61
CA ASP A 576 -11.23 -11.37 10.73
C ASP A 576 -11.02 -12.22 12.01
N LEU A 577 -11.97 -13.10 12.33
CA LEU A 577 -11.86 -14.01 13.49
C LEU A 577 -10.65 -14.95 13.36
N LYS A 578 -10.42 -15.54 12.17
CA LYS A 578 -9.22 -16.34 11.88
C LYS A 578 -7.93 -15.55 12.06
N ALA A 579 -7.96 -14.24 11.80
CA ALA A 579 -6.84 -13.34 12.00
C ALA A 579 -6.68 -12.87 13.45
N GLY A 580 -7.49 -13.39 14.40
CA GLY A 580 -7.48 -13.00 15.80
C GLY A 580 -8.10 -11.63 16.08
N ARG A 581 -8.97 -11.13 15.18
CA ARG A 581 -9.66 -9.84 15.34
C ARG A 581 -10.99 -10.02 16.06
N LEU A 582 -10.93 -10.10 17.38
CA LEU A 582 -12.08 -10.38 18.23
C LEU A 582 -12.85 -9.09 18.55
N PRO A 583 -14.16 -8.99 18.22
CA PRO A 583 -14.92 -7.79 18.51
C PRO A 583 -15.27 -7.68 20.00
N VAL A 584 -15.00 -6.52 20.60
CA VAL A 584 -15.25 -6.28 22.04
C VAL A 584 -16.27 -5.18 22.22
N SER A 585 -17.24 -5.40 23.10
CA SER A 585 -18.25 -4.40 23.49
C SER A 585 -17.63 -3.29 24.34
N GLU A 586 -18.31 -2.14 24.40
CA GLU A 586 -17.86 -0.98 25.19
C GLU A 586 -16.40 -0.57 24.91
N SER A 587 -15.98 -0.74 23.65
CA SER A 587 -14.62 -0.51 23.20
C SER A 587 -14.60 0.26 21.88
N TYR A 588 -13.65 1.16 21.74
CA TYR A 588 -13.60 2.14 20.64
C TYR A 588 -12.15 2.38 20.20
N TYR A 589 -11.94 2.68 18.92
CA TYR A 589 -10.69 3.27 18.45
C TYR A 589 -10.92 4.75 18.21
N LEU A 590 -10.23 5.61 18.97
CA LEU A 590 -10.36 7.06 18.91
C LEU A 590 -9.01 7.70 18.61
N MET A 591 -9.03 8.82 17.88
CA MET A 591 -7.81 9.59 17.65
C MET A 591 -7.40 10.30 18.94
N GLY A 592 -6.10 10.26 19.24
CA GLY A 592 -5.54 10.92 20.42
C GLY A 592 -5.07 12.34 20.16
N THR A 593 -5.17 13.20 21.17
CA THR A 593 -4.57 14.54 21.19
C THR A 593 -4.24 14.95 22.63
N VAL A 594 -3.52 16.06 22.81
CA VAL A 594 -3.26 16.67 24.11
C VAL A 594 -4.45 17.51 24.59
N ASP A 595 -4.68 17.54 25.89
CA ASP A 595 -5.67 18.39 26.57
C ASP A 595 -5.28 19.89 26.47
N PRO A 596 -6.09 20.71 25.77
CA PRO A 596 -5.81 22.14 25.62
C PRO A 596 -6.08 22.96 26.90
N THR A 597 -6.76 22.38 27.90
CA THR A 597 -7.17 23.08 29.13
C THR A 597 -6.12 22.99 30.24
N GLY A 598 -5.36 21.90 30.29
CA GLY A 598 -4.44 21.60 31.39
C GLY A 598 -5.09 21.15 32.68
N GLU A 599 -6.40 20.87 32.68
CA GLU A 599 -7.13 20.44 33.87
C GLU A 599 -6.86 18.97 34.21
N LEU A 600 -6.64 18.11 33.21
CA LEU A 600 -6.40 16.68 33.44
C LEU A 600 -5.15 16.43 34.30
N LYS A 601 -5.25 15.45 35.21
CA LYS A 601 -4.12 14.92 35.98
C LYS A 601 -3.36 13.87 35.19
N LYS A 602 -2.16 13.48 35.65
CA LYS A 602 -1.26 12.55 34.95
C LYS A 602 -1.90 11.19 34.58
N ASP A 603 -2.85 10.73 35.38
CA ASP A 603 -3.55 9.44 35.26
C ASP A 603 -4.99 9.59 34.73
N GLU A 604 -5.37 10.79 34.31
CA GLU A 604 -6.70 11.12 33.81
C GLU A 604 -6.68 11.39 32.30
N VAL A 605 -7.73 10.96 31.62
CA VAL A 605 -8.01 11.26 30.21
C VAL A 605 -9.40 11.85 30.07
N CYS A 606 -9.64 12.68 29.05
CA CYS A 606 -11.00 13.03 28.66
C CYS A 606 -11.35 12.27 27.37
N VAL A 607 -12.46 11.53 27.38
CA VAL A 607 -12.89 10.72 26.23
C VAL A 607 -14.25 11.22 25.76
N VAL A 608 -14.33 11.65 24.50
CA VAL A 608 -15.55 12.18 23.88
C VAL A 608 -16.10 11.18 22.86
N LEU A 609 -17.30 10.66 23.13
CA LEU A 609 -18.08 9.81 22.23
C LEU A 609 -19.28 10.59 21.68
N GLU A 610 -20.16 9.91 20.94
CA GLU A 610 -21.39 10.49 20.37
C GLU A 610 -22.23 11.22 21.44
N SER A 611 -22.49 10.56 22.56
CA SER A 611 -23.28 11.11 23.68
C SER A 611 -22.53 12.15 24.52
N GLY A 612 -21.30 12.52 24.15
CA GLY A 612 -20.45 13.45 24.89
C GLY A 612 -19.34 12.76 25.69
N GLN A 613 -18.85 13.47 26.70
CA GLN A 613 -17.75 13.02 27.56
C GLN A 613 -18.19 11.84 28.45
N ILE A 614 -17.34 10.83 28.58
CA ILE A 614 -17.58 9.69 29.49
C ILE A 614 -16.78 9.83 30.78
N SER A 615 -17.15 9.06 31.80
CA SER A 615 -16.44 9.01 33.09
C SER A 615 -16.27 7.58 33.59
N GLY A 616 -15.26 7.36 34.42
CA GLY A 616 -14.95 6.06 35.03
C GLY A 616 -13.61 5.48 34.59
N LYS A 617 -13.29 4.26 35.02
CA LYS A 617 -12.05 3.60 34.60
C LYS A 617 -12.12 3.20 33.13
N VAL A 618 -11.00 3.36 32.43
CA VAL A 618 -10.83 2.96 31.03
C VAL A 618 -9.48 2.28 30.83
N LEU A 619 -9.46 1.26 29.97
CA LEU A 619 -8.24 0.66 29.47
C LEU A 619 -7.85 1.37 28.16
N VAL A 620 -6.59 1.77 28.04
CA VAL A 620 -6.04 2.52 26.89
C VAL A 620 -4.85 1.77 26.31
N TYR A 621 -4.83 1.60 24.98
CA TYR A 621 -3.76 0.91 24.26
C TYR A 621 -3.61 1.46 22.84
N ARG A 622 -2.40 1.42 22.27
CA ARG A 622 -2.15 1.75 20.86
C ARG A 622 -1.63 0.52 20.12
N ASN A 623 -2.16 0.25 18.92
CA ASN A 623 -1.77 -0.92 18.13
C ASN A 623 -0.67 -0.57 17.11
N PRO A 624 0.43 -1.34 16.99
CA PRO A 624 0.82 -2.48 17.82
C PRO A 624 1.73 -2.07 18.99
N GLY A 625 1.21 -2.16 20.21
CA GLY A 625 2.02 -2.32 21.41
C GLY A 625 2.52 -3.76 21.53
N LEU A 626 3.73 -3.89 22.09
CA LEU A 626 4.51 -5.12 22.21
C LEU A 626 5.04 -5.34 23.63
N HIS A 627 4.91 -4.35 24.51
CA HIS A 627 5.24 -4.46 25.92
C HIS A 627 3.97 -4.49 26.77
N PHE A 628 4.01 -5.19 27.91
CA PHE A 628 2.85 -5.31 28.80
C PHE A 628 2.42 -3.96 29.38
N GLY A 629 3.41 -3.13 29.72
CA GLY A 629 3.22 -1.72 30.08
C GLY A 629 2.72 -0.81 28.97
N ASP A 630 2.51 -1.29 27.73
CA ASP A 630 1.85 -0.48 26.68
C ASP A 630 0.32 -0.39 26.88
N ILE A 631 -0.24 -1.13 27.84
CA ILE A 631 -1.66 -1.07 28.20
C ILE A 631 -1.81 -0.36 29.53
N HIS A 632 -2.54 0.75 29.53
CA HIS A 632 -2.75 1.57 30.70
C HIS A 632 -4.19 1.45 31.20
N VAL A 633 -4.37 1.45 32.52
CA VAL A 633 -5.68 1.67 33.15
C VAL A 633 -5.71 3.10 33.66
N LEU A 634 -6.52 3.94 33.02
CA LEU A 634 -6.63 5.37 33.31
C LEU A 634 -8.04 5.72 33.76
N LYS A 635 -8.23 6.95 34.25
CA LYS A 635 -9.54 7.47 34.63
C LYS A 635 -10.05 8.44 33.57
N ALA A 636 -11.17 8.09 32.92
CA ALA A 636 -11.93 9.04 32.13
C ALA A 636 -12.60 10.07 33.06
N THR A 637 -12.31 11.34 32.84
CA THR A 637 -12.78 12.47 33.66
C THR A 637 -13.48 13.50 32.77
N TYR A 638 -14.64 13.97 33.24
CA TYR A 638 -15.36 15.07 32.61
C TYR A 638 -14.64 16.41 32.88
N VAL A 639 -14.38 17.17 31.82
CA VAL A 639 -13.69 18.47 31.83
C VAL A 639 -14.62 19.50 31.21
N LYS A 640 -15.19 20.37 32.05
CA LYS A 640 -16.16 21.40 31.59
C LYS A 640 -15.51 22.40 30.65
N ALA A 641 -14.28 22.84 30.96
CA ALA A 641 -13.54 23.80 30.15
C ALA A 641 -13.30 23.32 28.71
N MET A 642 -13.31 22.01 28.47
CA MET A 642 -13.14 21.43 27.13
C MET A 642 -14.22 21.92 26.14
N GLU A 643 -15.45 22.13 26.62
CA GLU A 643 -16.57 22.60 25.79
C GLU A 643 -16.32 24.00 25.21
N GLU A 644 -15.54 24.83 25.89
CA GLU A 644 -15.14 26.15 25.40
C GLU A 644 -14.16 26.06 24.23
N TYR A 645 -13.36 24.99 24.15
CA TYR A 645 -12.38 24.77 23.08
C TYR A 645 -13.01 24.05 21.90
N VAL A 646 -13.74 22.96 22.14
CA VAL A 646 -14.15 22.03 21.08
C VAL A 646 -15.66 22.00 20.83
N GLY A 647 -16.45 22.66 21.68
CA GLY A 647 -17.91 22.69 21.57
C GLY A 647 -18.52 21.29 21.56
N ASN A 648 -19.34 21.03 20.53
CA ASN A 648 -20.06 19.77 20.36
C ASN A 648 -19.33 18.76 19.46
N SER A 649 -18.09 19.04 19.04
CA SER A 649 -17.32 18.11 18.22
C SER A 649 -17.04 16.81 18.96
N LYS A 650 -17.07 15.69 18.25
CA LYS A 650 -17.10 14.34 18.83
C LYS A 650 -15.90 13.49 18.41
N TYR A 651 -15.73 12.36 19.11
CA TYR A 651 -14.85 11.25 18.75
C TYR A 651 -13.35 11.51 18.89
N GLY A 652 -12.90 11.68 20.13
CA GLY A 652 -11.47 11.80 20.44
C GLY A 652 -11.16 11.43 21.89
N VAL A 653 -9.88 11.24 22.16
CA VAL A 653 -9.33 11.10 23.51
C VAL A 653 -8.25 12.15 23.74
N PHE A 654 -8.37 12.86 24.85
CA PHE A 654 -7.46 13.91 25.30
C PHE A 654 -6.57 13.35 26.41
N PHE A 655 -5.27 13.49 26.20
CA PHE A 655 -4.24 13.10 27.14
C PHE A 655 -3.74 14.33 27.93
N PRO A 656 -3.37 14.15 29.20
CA PRO A 656 -2.92 15.23 30.05
C PRO A 656 -1.58 15.78 29.57
N GLN A 657 -1.38 17.08 29.80
CA GLN A 657 -0.08 17.74 29.64
C GLN A 657 0.73 17.77 30.94
N LYS A 658 0.66 16.68 31.73
CA LYS A 658 1.31 16.57 33.04
C LYS A 658 2.07 15.27 33.15
N GLY A 659 3.26 15.34 33.76
CA GLY A 659 4.15 14.20 33.95
C GLY A 659 5.50 14.40 33.28
N SER A 660 6.45 13.55 33.67
CA SER A 660 7.82 13.52 33.15
C SER A 660 7.94 12.86 31.78
N ARG A 661 6.89 12.17 31.34
CA ARG A 661 6.76 11.51 30.05
C ARG A 661 5.30 11.62 29.59
N SER A 662 5.08 11.71 28.29
CA SER A 662 3.73 11.81 27.75
C SER A 662 3.07 10.44 27.69
N LEU A 663 1.76 10.38 27.97
CA LEU A 663 1.02 9.12 27.87
C LEU A 663 1.00 8.56 26.44
N GLY A 664 1.10 9.42 25.43
CA GLY A 664 1.27 8.98 24.04
C GLY A 664 2.54 8.14 23.88
N ASP A 665 3.68 8.63 24.38
CA ASP A 665 4.96 7.93 24.28
C ASP A 665 5.05 6.69 25.20
N GLU A 666 4.41 6.73 26.39
CA GLU A 666 4.29 5.56 27.26
C GLU A 666 3.54 4.40 26.58
N ILE A 667 2.52 4.73 25.78
CA ILE A 667 1.65 3.75 25.12
C ILE A 667 2.25 3.40 23.75
N ALA A 668 3.17 2.45 23.78
CA ALA A 668 3.87 1.89 22.61
C ALA A 668 4.70 2.93 21.81
N GLY A 669 5.18 4.01 22.43
CA GLY A 669 5.94 5.07 21.72
C GLY A 669 5.08 5.83 20.71
N GLY A 670 3.85 6.15 21.08
CA GLY A 670 2.91 6.90 20.27
C GLY A 670 3.12 8.40 20.29
N ASP A 671 2.44 9.07 19.36
CA ASP A 671 2.37 10.52 19.27
C ASP A 671 0.91 10.95 18.99
N PHE A 672 0.70 12.20 18.62
CA PHE A 672 -0.60 12.77 18.28
C PHE A 672 -0.67 13.21 16.81
N ASP A 673 0.13 12.59 15.92
CA ASP A 673 0.17 12.91 14.49
C ASP A 673 -0.90 12.18 13.65
N GLY A 674 -1.78 11.43 14.35
CA GLY A 674 -2.93 10.69 13.82
C GLY A 674 -3.09 9.30 14.42
N ASP A 675 -2.41 9.01 15.54
CA ASP A 675 -2.50 7.74 16.24
C ASP A 675 -3.91 7.46 16.78
N MET A 676 -4.30 6.18 16.68
CA MET A 676 -5.58 5.67 17.15
C MET A 676 -5.39 4.81 18.39
N TYR A 677 -6.11 5.15 19.45
CA TYR A 677 -6.06 4.47 20.74
C TYR A 677 -7.31 3.61 20.94
N PHE A 678 -7.10 2.34 21.26
CA PHE A 678 -8.11 1.45 21.78
C PHE A 678 -8.48 1.90 23.19
N ILE A 679 -9.72 2.31 23.38
CA ILE A 679 -10.30 2.70 24.67
C ILE A 679 -11.38 1.68 25.01
N SER A 680 -11.32 1.07 26.19
CA SER A 680 -12.32 0.09 26.64
C SER A 680 -12.85 0.38 28.04
N ARG A 681 -14.17 0.33 28.17
CA ARG A 681 -14.90 0.29 29.46
C ARG A 681 -15.43 -1.12 29.77
N ASN A 682 -14.95 -2.14 29.06
CA ASN A 682 -15.42 -3.49 29.26
C ASN A 682 -15.09 -3.93 30.70
N PRO A 683 -16.10 -4.31 31.52
CA PRO A 683 -15.88 -4.61 32.93
C PRO A 683 -14.95 -5.80 33.12
N GLU A 684 -15.06 -6.87 32.31
CA GLU A 684 -14.19 -8.03 32.42
C GLU A 684 -12.72 -7.67 32.12
N LEU A 685 -12.47 -6.79 31.15
CA LEU A 685 -11.11 -6.29 30.91
C LEU A 685 -10.60 -5.48 32.09
N LEU A 686 -11.41 -4.60 32.66
CA LEU A 686 -11.01 -3.74 33.78
C LEU A 686 -10.82 -4.49 35.11
N ASP A 687 -11.58 -5.57 35.31
CA ASP A 687 -11.55 -6.37 36.53
C ASP A 687 -10.38 -7.37 36.54
N HIS A 688 -10.04 -7.91 35.38
CA HIS A 688 -9.01 -8.96 35.27
C HIS A 688 -7.63 -8.44 34.88
N PHE A 689 -7.54 -7.38 34.06
CA PHE A 689 -6.25 -6.90 33.58
C PHE A 689 -5.43 -6.23 34.69
N LYS A 690 -4.17 -6.64 34.82
CA LYS A 690 -3.20 -6.09 35.76
C LYS A 690 -2.19 -5.24 34.99
N PRO A 691 -2.15 -3.92 35.21
CA PRO A 691 -1.18 -3.06 34.54
C PRO A 691 0.25 -3.31 35.04
N ASP A 692 1.22 -2.98 34.21
CA ASP A 692 2.66 -3.06 34.48
C ASP A 692 3.31 -1.71 34.16
N GLU A 693 4.58 -1.55 34.54
CA GLU A 693 5.33 -0.32 34.29
C GLU A 693 5.58 -0.10 32.79
N PRO A 694 5.45 1.14 32.28
CA PRO A 694 5.73 1.47 30.89
C PRO A 694 7.14 1.07 30.47
N TRP A 695 7.30 0.65 29.22
CA TRP A 695 8.61 0.26 28.72
C TRP A 695 9.57 1.45 28.69
N VAL A 696 10.80 1.24 29.16
CA VAL A 696 11.89 2.22 29.07
C VAL A 696 13.05 1.62 28.28
N SER A 697 13.52 2.35 27.27
CA SER A 697 14.66 1.92 26.44
C SER A 697 15.94 1.82 27.26
N LEU A 698 16.51 0.62 27.36
CA LEU A 698 17.84 0.38 27.93
C LEU A 698 19.00 0.64 26.96
N THR A 699 18.73 0.84 25.66
CA THR A 699 19.76 0.98 24.63
C THR A 699 20.41 2.37 24.62
N PRO A 700 21.75 2.49 24.63
CA PRO A 700 22.44 3.76 24.54
C PRO A 700 22.18 4.48 23.19
N PRO A 701 22.36 5.82 23.14
CA PRO A 701 22.22 6.60 21.92
C PRO A 701 23.13 6.05 20.81
N THR A 702 22.57 5.76 19.66
CA THR A 702 23.37 5.38 18.49
C THR A 702 23.90 6.66 17.86
N GLN A 703 25.22 6.76 17.66
CA GLN A 703 25.80 7.88 16.92
C GLN A 703 25.23 7.91 15.50
N SER A 704 24.68 9.06 15.10
CA SER A 704 24.18 9.27 13.74
C SER A 704 25.34 9.11 12.76
N ASN A 705 25.16 8.28 11.74
CA ASN A 705 26.09 8.20 10.62
C ASN A 705 26.29 9.58 9.99
N SER A 706 27.55 9.93 9.71
CA SER A 706 28.00 11.16 9.05
C SER A 706 27.65 11.16 7.55
N ALA A 707 26.37 11.09 7.22
CA ALA A 707 25.93 11.25 5.83
C ALA A 707 26.17 12.70 5.39
N LYS A 708 26.70 12.89 4.17
CA LYS A 708 26.78 14.23 3.55
C LYS A 708 25.37 14.83 3.45
N LYS A 709 25.24 16.14 3.66
CA LYS A 709 23.92 16.78 3.52
C LYS A 709 23.54 16.81 2.04
N PRO A 710 22.24 16.76 1.70
CA PRO A 710 21.75 16.99 0.35
C PRO A 710 22.26 18.30 -0.27
N SER A 711 22.43 19.35 0.55
CA SER A 711 22.98 20.66 0.14
C SER A 711 24.45 20.62 -0.29
N ASP A 712 25.20 19.58 0.11
CA ASP A 712 26.64 19.47 -0.14
C ASP A 712 26.95 18.70 -1.44
N LEU A 713 25.92 18.25 -2.16
CA LEU A 713 26.03 17.48 -3.41
C LEU A 713 25.69 18.37 -4.61
N SER A 714 26.28 18.08 -5.78
CA SER A 714 25.78 18.65 -7.03
C SER A 714 24.34 18.19 -7.30
N GLN A 715 23.60 18.90 -8.16
CA GLN A 715 22.23 18.48 -8.51
C GLN A 715 22.22 17.08 -9.14
N GLU A 716 23.18 16.79 -10.02
CA GLU A 716 23.31 15.49 -10.69
C GLU A 716 23.67 14.37 -9.70
N GLU A 717 24.60 14.62 -8.78
CA GLU A 717 24.98 13.68 -7.73
C GLU A 717 23.79 13.38 -6.79
N LEU A 718 23.00 14.41 -6.46
CA LEU A 718 21.81 14.25 -5.64
C LEU A 718 20.76 13.37 -6.34
N GLU A 719 20.46 13.63 -7.62
CA GLU A 719 19.50 12.81 -8.37
C GLU A 719 19.95 11.34 -8.47
N GLU A 720 21.24 11.10 -8.70
CA GLU A 720 21.79 9.75 -8.73
C GLU A 720 21.65 9.05 -7.37
N GLU A 721 21.99 9.71 -6.27
CA GLU A 721 21.90 9.11 -4.93
C GLU A 721 20.44 8.84 -4.53
N LEU A 722 19.52 9.75 -4.83
CA LEU A 722 18.09 9.57 -4.57
C LEU A 722 17.51 8.38 -5.37
N PHE A 723 17.93 8.19 -6.62
CA PHE A 723 17.52 7.03 -7.40
C PHE A 723 18.19 5.73 -6.92
N ASN A 724 19.47 5.78 -6.51
CA ASN A 724 20.14 4.64 -5.89
C ASN A 724 19.44 4.20 -4.59
N MET A 725 18.93 5.15 -3.80
CA MET A 725 18.11 4.84 -2.64
C MET A 725 16.81 4.13 -3.02
N PHE A 726 16.14 4.53 -4.11
CA PHE A 726 14.98 3.81 -4.63
C PHE A 726 15.34 2.35 -4.95
N LEU A 727 16.43 2.12 -5.69
CA LEU A 727 16.89 0.78 -6.06
C LEU A 727 17.20 -0.07 -4.82
N LYS A 728 17.94 0.47 -3.85
CA LYS A 728 18.21 -0.19 -2.56
C LYS A 728 16.91 -0.56 -1.83
N THR A 729 15.97 0.38 -1.75
CA THR A 729 14.68 0.16 -1.07
C THR A 729 13.80 -0.86 -1.78
N ARG A 730 13.83 -0.91 -3.13
CA ARG A 730 12.98 -1.80 -3.93
C ARG A 730 13.53 -3.22 -4.04
N PHE A 731 14.83 -3.35 -4.26
CA PHE A 731 15.46 -4.63 -4.62
C PHE A 731 16.31 -5.24 -3.49
N HIS A 732 16.70 -4.44 -2.50
CA HIS A 732 17.54 -4.87 -1.39
C HIS A 732 16.89 -4.61 -0.01
N ALA A 733 15.56 -4.43 0.05
CA ALA A 733 14.86 -4.24 1.31
C ALA A 733 15.03 -5.45 2.24
N SER A 734 15.47 -5.19 3.46
CA SER A 734 15.45 -6.15 4.55
C SER A 734 14.09 -6.06 5.28
N ASN A 735 13.35 -7.16 5.37
CA ASN A 735 12.07 -7.19 6.09
C ASN A 735 12.25 -7.42 7.60
N VAL A 736 13.32 -6.88 8.19
CA VAL A 736 13.74 -7.18 9.56
C VAL A 736 12.64 -6.83 10.56
N ILE A 737 11.96 -5.69 10.38
CA ILE A 737 10.86 -5.27 11.27
C ILE A 737 9.68 -6.26 11.21
N GLY A 738 9.28 -6.69 10.01
CA GLY A 738 8.22 -7.68 9.86
C GLY A 738 8.59 -9.02 10.47
N MET A 739 9.81 -9.49 10.22
CA MET A 739 10.34 -10.73 10.82
C MET A 739 10.44 -10.66 12.34
N ALA A 740 10.85 -9.52 12.90
CA ALA A 740 10.90 -9.31 14.33
C ALA A 740 9.50 -9.32 14.96
N ALA A 741 8.51 -8.68 14.33
CA ALA A 741 7.13 -8.71 14.79
C ALA A 741 6.53 -10.13 14.77
N ASP A 742 6.77 -10.89 13.71
CA ASP A 742 6.32 -12.29 13.61
C ASP A 742 7.03 -13.18 14.65
N SER A 743 8.32 -12.94 14.88
CA SER A 743 9.10 -13.66 15.91
C SER A 743 8.61 -13.35 17.32
N TRP A 744 8.33 -12.08 17.62
CA TRP A 744 7.76 -11.67 18.92
C TRP A 744 6.45 -12.39 19.17
N LEU A 745 5.53 -12.42 18.20
CA LEU A 745 4.24 -13.06 18.37
C LEU A 745 4.37 -14.57 18.55
N LYS A 746 5.31 -15.21 17.84
CA LYS A 746 5.62 -16.63 18.02
C LYS A 746 6.16 -16.93 19.42
N MET A 747 7.08 -16.10 19.92
CA MET A 747 7.64 -16.27 21.27
C MET A 747 6.57 -16.07 22.35
N MET A 748 5.71 -15.06 22.19
CA MET A 748 4.59 -14.82 23.11
C MET A 748 3.59 -15.98 23.12
N ASP A 749 3.27 -16.54 21.95
CA ASP A 749 2.38 -17.71 21.85
C ASP A 749 2.97 -18.92 22.59
N GLN A 750 4.26 -19.20 22.42
CA GLN A 750 4.95 -20.26 23.16
C GLN A 750 4.98 -19.99 24.66
N PHE A 751 5.27 -18.76 25.07
CA PHE A 751 5.30 -18.36 26.47
C PHE A 751 3.94 -18.58 27.14
N LEU A 752 2.86 -18.08 26.53
CA LEU A 752 1.51 -18.16 27.10
C LEU A 752 0.94 -19.59 27.11
N THR A 753 1.29 -20.41 26.12
CA THR A 753 0.75 -21.78 26.01
C THR A 753 1.56 -22.83 26.77
N LEU A 754 2.88 -22.65 26.88
CA LEU A 754 3.78 -23.63 27.50
C LEU A 754 4.24 -23.22 28.90
N GLY A 755 4.11 -21.95 29.28
CA GLY A 755 4.53 -21.42 30.59
C GLY A 755 6.04 -21.44 30.83
N VAL A 756 6.85 -21.37 29.75
CA VAL A 756 8.32 -21.50 29.77
C VAL A 756 9.00 -20.15 29.91
#